data_AF-A0A2Z6AYC0-F1
#
_entry.id   AF-A0A2Z6AYC0-F1
#
_cell.length_a   1.000
_cell.length_b   1.000
_cell.length_c   1.000
_cell.angle_alpha   90.00
_cell.angle_beta   90.00
_cell.angle_gamma   90.00
#
_symmetry.space_group_name_H-M   'P 1'
#
loop_
_entity.id
_entity.type
_entity.pdbx_description
1 polymer ?
#
loop_
_entity_poly.entity_id
_entity_poly.type
_entity_poly.pdbx_seq_one_letter_code
_entity_poly.pdbx_strand_id
1 'polypeptide(L)'
;MAIIDAVRKMITRRREAIAEKDRRQMNLFLDKCERFRQLLAANHAALDAMSDMGDALAGLRPMDMNYVRSECVSAVAAVGRMVEALCAMSPDKYDGLRPSLRSIALSMDSIIHTQKKDGSAGPLVLALEDVAGRPDLCGSKTASLAEIQARLGLKIPSGFVFTADAYRLFLGTGLREEIERLCMVMPSDTLKGLYTLSFRISDLIFSAPIPQELEQLAASFLERTPPDVRFAVRSSAMDEDMLGVSFAGQYSSVLNVHPEELFDAFREVVASAYSVTAMTYRRNRGLRDDDTVMCVACMEMIESQAGGVMYTADPLGREINVIQIHAVPGLPVSIVDGACDPDVWCVNSNPLKISSVTIGHKEWIRRSDANQGTCRVRLEGRDCLEPSLNSGQALELANMGRCIEQHFGCPQDVEWALDAEGQLCILQSRPLEILTKNDISLRGVGGEVLLQCGTTASSGIAAGPVHIVNCDADLLSMPRGAVMVTDQAHPAWASALDRVEAIVAGHGSIAGHLANVAREFGVPAIFGIENIIEVLSEQGEAAAEITVDADSCSIYCGVRQELFLNRKPKPILMENSPVMQCLREVTEQIIPLKLTNAKSPDFVPENCSTLHDITRFCHEKGVDEMFNNPVDIPAGSARRLCTDVPTQYWMLDLGGGIAGQTTKAVSIDDIRSEPMLALWQGMHAMPWQGPPPPDAQGFLSVVMEATANPALEAGASNAMGQRNYFMVGSDYCNLQSRFGFHFSTVEGHAGPFTDENYVYLQLMGGGADSKRRKLRASMISNVLARKGFTATAKDDAVFARMENIPAASVLRGMMILGHVIVHTRQLDMAMSDPNAAKQHEHKLLEDISSLLETACTPMGCFPTPADSEPLGVRSGREDSDGVQ
;
A
#
# COMPACT_ATOMS: atom_id res chain seq x y z
N MET A 1 -33.68 -37.89 -64.85
CA MET A 1 -32.58 -36.89 -64.85
C MET A 1 -32.97 -35.62 -64.08
N ALA A 2 -33.99 -34.85 -64.49
CA ALA A 2 -34.36 -33.58 -63.83
C ALA A 2 -34.78 -33.68 -62.35
N ILE A 3 -35.45 -34.76 -61.94
CA ILE A 3 -35.87 -34.98 -60.54
C ILE A 3 -34.67 -35.30 -59.62
N ILE A 4 -33.67 -36.03 -60.14
CA ILE A 4 -32.45 -36.39 -59.39
C ILE A 4 -31.57 -35.15 -59.17
N ASP A 5 -31.50 -34.26 -60.16
CA ASP A 5 -30.79 -32.99 -60.06
C ASP A 5 -31.47 -31.99 -59.11
N ALA A 6 -32.80 -31.97 -59.07
CA ALA A 6 -33.57 -31.17 -58.11
C ALA A 6 -33.37 -31.66 -56.67
N VAL A 7 -33.37 -32.98 -56.45
CA VAL A 7 -33.10 -33.59 -55.13
C VAL A 7 -31.64 -33.36 -54.71
N ARG A 8 -30.67 -33.47 -55.63
CA ARG A 8 -29.27 -33.11 -55.34
C ARG A 8 -29.13 -31.65 -54.94
N LYS A 9 -29.67 -30.70 -55.71
CA LYS A 9 -29.63 -29.26 -55.37
C LYS A 9 -30.33 -28.95 -54.04
N MET A 10 -31.41 -29.64 -53.71
CA MET A 10 -32.11 -29.48 -52.43
C MET A 10 -31.29 -30.03 -51.25
N ILE A 11 -30.61 -31.17 -51.43
CA ILE A 11 -29.70 -31.75 -50.42
C ILE A 11 -28.46 -30.87 -50.25
N THR A 12 -27.89 -30.32 -51.33
CA THR A 12 -26.72 -29.41 -51.25
C THR A 12 -27.07 -28.11 -50.54
N ARG A 13 -28.18 -27.46 -50.90
CA ARG A 13 -28.67 -26.25 -50.20
C ARG A 13 -28.99 -26.50 -48.74
N ARG A 14 -29.56 -27.68 -48.41
CA ARG A 14 -29.82 -28.07 -47.02
C ARG A 14 -28.52 -28.33 -46.25
N ARG A 15 -27.50 -28.91 -46.88
CA ARG A 15 -26.15 -29.08 -46.29
C ARG A 15 -25.43 -27.75 -46.09
N GLU A 16 -25.53 -26.82 -47.03
CA GLU A 16 -24.96 -25.47 -46.92
C GLU A 16 -25.63 -24.65 -45.81
N ALA A 17 -26.96 -24.69 -45.70
CA ALA A 17 -27.70 -24.02 -44.63
C ALA A 17 -27.42 -24.63 -43.23
N ILE A 18 -27.18 -25.94 -43.16
CA ILE A 18 -26.74 -26.62 -41.92
C ILE A 18 -25.31 -26.18 -41.57
N ALA A 19 -24.38 -26.17 -42.53
CA ALA A 19 -23.01 -25.71 -42.29
C ALA A 19 -22.92 -24.23 -41.88
N GLU A 20 -23.77 -23.36 -42.42
CA GLU A 20 -23.84 -21.95 -42.04
C GLU A 20 -24.42 -21.76 -40.62
N LYS A 21 -25.44 -22.55 -40.26
CA LYS A 21 -25.98 -22.59 -38.89
C LYS A 21 -24.94 -23.10 -37.89
N ASP A 22 -24.23 -24.17 -38.23
CA ASP A 22 -23.18 -24.76 -37.39
C ASP A 22 -22.02 -23.77 -37.20
N ARG A 23 -21.60 -23.06 -38.26
CA ARG A 23 -20.58 -21.99 -38.17
C ARG A 23 -21.04 -20.82 -37.30
N ARG A 24 -22.31 -20.43 -37.38
CA ARG A 24 -22.87 -19.36 -36.53
C ARG A 24 -22.93 -19.77 -35.06
N GLN A 25 -23.31 -21.01 -34.77
CA GLN A 25 -23.29 -21.54 -33.40
C GLN A 25 -21.87 -21.65 -32.85
N MET A 26 -20.90 -22.04 -33.69
CA MET A 26 -19.49 -22.07 -33.32
C MET A 26 -18.95 -20.68 -32.98
N ASN A 27 -19.21 -19.68 -33.82
CA ASN A 27 -18.78 -18.31 -33.55
C ASN A 27 -19.41 -17.75 -32.26
N LEU A 28 -20.68 -18.08 -32.00
CA LEU A 28 -21.36 -17.70 -30.75
C LEU A 28 -20.70 -18.35 -29.52
N PHE A 29 -20.28 -19.61 -29.64
CA PHE A 29 -19.56 -20.32 -28.59
C PHE A 29 -18.17 -19.72 -28.35
N LEU A 30 -17.41 -19.39 -29.40
CA LEU A 30 -16.09 -18.77 -29.29
C LEU A 30 -16.15 -17.38 -28.64
N ASP A 31 -17.13 -16.55 -29.01
CA ASP A 31 -17.38 -15.26 -28.33
C ASP A 31 -17.71 -15.51 -26.86
N LYS A 32 -18.58 -16.49 -26.52
CA LYS A 32 -18.88 -16.86 -25.13
C LYS A 32 -17.62 -17.29 -24.35
N CYS A 33 -16.71 -18.06 -24.95
CA CYS A 33 -15.42 -18.43 -24.35
C CYS A 33 -14.52 -17.20 -24.10
N GLU A 34 -14.46 -16.27 -25.06
CA GLU A 34 -13.69 -15.04 -24.92
C GLU A 34 -14.24 -14.17 -23.78
N ARG A 35 -15.56 -13.99 -23.70
CA ARG A 35 -16.22 -13.29 -22.59
C ARG A 35 -15.95 -13.95 -21.24
N PHE A 36 -16.00 -15.29 -21.19
CA PHE A 36 -15.68 -16.01 -19.96
C PHE A 36 -14.23 -15.78 -19.51
N ARG A 37 -13.27 -15.74 -20.45
CA ARG A 37 -11.87 -15.40 -20.15
C ARG A 37 -11.72 -13.97 -19.60
N GLN A 38 -12.39 -13.00 -20.21
CA GLN A 38 -12.43 -11.61 -19.74
C GLN A 38 -13.01 -11.53 -18.31
N LEU A 39 -14.05 -12.31 -18.02
CA LEU A 39 -14.65 -12.41 -16.69
C LEU A 39 -13.66 -12.97 -15.66
N LEU A 40 -12.91 -14.04 -15.98
CA LEU A 40 -11.91 -14.61 -15.07
C LEU A 40 -10.74 -13.66 -14.79
N ALA A 41 -10.23 -12.98 -15.81
CA ALA A 41 -9.18 -11.99 -15.64
C ALA A 41 -9.64 -10.81 -14.75
N ALA A 42 -10.87 -10.33 -14.97
CA ALA A 42 -11.48 -9.28 -14.17
C ALA A 42 -11.76 -9.72 -12.72
N ASN A 43 -12.11 -11.01 -12.49
CA ASN A 43 -12.27 -11.58 -11.16
C ASN A 43 -10.97 -11.55 -10.35
N HIS A 44 -9.84 -11.92 -10.96
CA HIS A 44 -8.54 -11.84 -10.27
C HIS A 44 -8.21 -10.39 -9.89
N ALA A 45 -8.34 -9.45 -10.84
CA ALA A 45 -8.11 -8.04 -10.56
C ALA A 45 -9.01 -7.48 -9.44
N ALA A 46 -10.26 -7.93 -9.35
CA ALA A 46 -11.17 -7.53 -8.27
C ALA A 46 -10.71 -8.08 -6.91
N LEU A 47 -10.30 -9.36 -6.86
CA LEU A 47 -9.82 -9.99 -5.62
C LEU A 47 -8.48 -9.42 -5.16
N ASP A 48 -7.59 -9.07 -6.09
CA ASP A 48 -6.30 -8.43 -5.78
C ASP A 48 -6.53 -7.06 -5.12
N ALA A 49 -7.37 -6.20 -5.71
CA ALA A 49 -7.73 -4.90 -5.12
C ALA A 49 -8.41 -5.04 -3.74
N MET A 50 -9.26 -6.05 -3.54
CA MET A 50 -9.85 -6.35 -2.23
C MET A 50 -8.81 -6.78 -1.20
N SER A 51 -7.81 -7.55 -1.63
CA SER A 51 -6.70 -7.99 -0.78
C SER A 51 -5.82 -6.81 -0.37
N ASP A 52 -5.45 -5.94 -1.32
CA ASP A 52 -4.63 -4.77 -1.07
C ASP A 52 -5.32 -3.80 -0.07
N MET A 53 -6.61 -3.56 -0.24
CA MET A 53 -7.40 -2.79 0.74
C MET A 53 -7.52 -3.49 2.10
N GLY A 54 -7.60 -4.83 2.12
CA GLY A 54 -7.59 -5.62 3.34
C GLY A 54 -6.26 -5.49 4.11
N ASP A 55 -5.13 -5.51 3.40
CA ASP A 55 -3.80 -5.29 3.98
C ASP A 55 -3.63 -3.86 4.47
N ALA A 56 -4.17 -2.88 3.74
CA ALA A 56 -4.16 -1.47 4.12
C ALA A 56 -4.90 -1.22 5.45
N LEU A 57 -6.01 -1.93 5.73
CA LEU A 57 -6.74 -1.86 6.99
C LEU A 57 -5.91 -2.27 8.22
N ALA A 58 -4.83 -3.04 8.04
CA ALA A 58 -3.92 -3.38 9.12
C ALA A 58 -3.08 -2.17 9.60
N GLY A 59 -3.09 -1.04 8.88
CA GLY A 59 -2.43 0.20 9.28
C GLY A 59 -0.90 0.16 9.22
N LEU A 60 -0.32 -0.85 8.57
CA LEU A 60 1.13 -1.07 8.54
C LEU A 60 1.90 -0.13 7.61
N ARG A 61 1.21 0.65 6.76
CA ARG A 61 1.82 1.54 5.78
C ARG A 61 1.09 2.90 5.71
N PRO A 62 1.82 4.01 5.64
CA PRO A 62 1.25 5.34 5.36
C PRO A 62 0.54 5.40 4.00
N MET A 63 -0.68 5.93 4.00
CA MET A 63 -1.49 6.11 2.79
C MET A 63 -2.28 7.43 2.86
N ASP A 64 -2.67 7.92 1.69
CA ASP A 64 -3.44 9.15 1.51
C ASP A 64 -4.81 8.83 0.87
N MET A 65 -5.64 9.86 0.67
CA MET A 65 -6.94 9.71 -0.01
C MET A 65 -6.81 9.29 -1.47
N ASN A 66 -5.67 9.58 -2.13
CA ASN A 66 -5.46 9.17 -3.51
C ASN A 66 -5.31 7.66 -3.62
N TYR A 67 -4.61 7.03 -2.68
CA TYR A 67 -4.58 5.57 -2.56
C TYR A 67 -5.99 5.01 -2.41
N VAL A 68 -6.78 5.49 -1.45
CA VAL A 68 -8.16 5.02 -1.22
C VAL A 68 -9.01 5.17 -2.49
N ARG A 69 -8.97 6.34 -3.15
CA ARG A 69 -9.69 6.60 -4.41
C ARG A 69 -9.25 5.64 -5.52
N SER A 70 -7.94 5.46 -5.72
CA SER A 70 -7.37 4.58 -6.74
C SER A 70 -7.80 3.12 -6.57
N GLU A 71 -7.75 2.61 -5.34
CA GLU A 71 -8.17 1.25 -5.03
C GLU A 71 -9.68 1.06 -5.25
N CYS A 72 -10.49 2.04 -4.87
CA CYS A 72 -11.93 2.03 -5.12
C CYS A 72 -12.26 1.99 -6.62
N VAL A 73 -11.62 2.86 -7.41
CA VAL A 73 -11.78 2.90 -8.87
C VAL A 73 -11.35 1.58 -9.49
N SER A 74 -10.23 1.01 -9.05
CA SER A 74 -9.70 -0.26 -9.54
C SER A 74 -10.67 -1.42 -9.27
N ALA A 75 -11.20 -1.51 -8.05
CA ALA A 75 -12.19 -2.52 -7.68
C ALA A 75 -13.49 -2.37 -8.48
N VAL A 76 -14.06 -1.15 -8.57
CA VAL A 76 -15.29 -0.89 -9.35
C VAL A 76 -15.08 -1.21 -10.82
N ALA A 77 -13.94 -0.83 -11.41
CA ALA A 77 -13.64 -1.10 -12.81
C ALA A 77 -13.48 -2.60 -13.09
N ALA A 78 -12.82 -3.34 -12.19
CA ALA A 78 -12.68 -4.79 -12.31
C ALA A 78 -14.05 -5.49 -12.25
N VAL A 79 -14.87 -5.16 -11.24
CA VAL A 79 -16.22 -5.72 -11.10
C VAL A 79 -17.12 -5.31 -12.27
N GLY A 80 -17.03 -4.07 -12.76
CA GLY A 80 -17.75 -3.62 -13.95
C GLY A 80 -17.43 -4.45 -15.19
N ARG A 81 -16.15 -4.78 -15.41
CA ARG A 81 -15.75 -5.70 -16.50
C ARG A 81 -16.34 -7.10 -16.34
N MET A 82 -16.44 -7.62 -15.12
CA MET A 82 -17.11 -8.91 -14.86
C MET A 82 -18.60 -8.86 -15.21
N VAL A 83 -19.29 -7.79 -14.81
CA VAL A 83 -20.72 -7.59 -15.10
C VAL A 83 -20.94 -7.52 -16.61
N GLU A 84 -20.16 -6.73 -17.33
CA GLU A 84 -20.29 -6.61 -18.79
C GLU A 84 -19.97 -7.93 -19.51
N ALA A 85 -18.93 -8.64 -19.08
CA ALA A 85 -18.60 -9.95 -19.64
C ALA A 85 -19.74 -10.96 -19.44
N LEU A 86 -20.32 -11.05 -18.23
CA LEU A 86 -21.43 -11.95 -17.95
C LEU A 86 -22.70 -11.57 -18.74
N CYS A 87 -23.04 -10.29 -18.81
CA CYS A 87 -24.19 -9.82 -19.59
C CYS A 87 -24.00 -10.10 -21.09
N ALA A 88 -22.77 -9.99 -21.61
CA ALA A 88 -22.46 -10.36 -22.99
C ALA A 88 -22.58 -11.88 -23.23
N MET A 89 -22.23 -12.72 -22.26
CA MET A 89 -22.42 -14.17 -22.34
C MET A 89 -23.89 -14.59 -22.38
N SER A 90 -24.79 -13.79 -21.81
CA SER A 90 -26.23 -14.03 -21.75
C SER A 90 -27.02 -12.72 -21.65
N PRO A 91 -27.33 -12.10 -22.81
CA PRO A 91 -28.07 -10.84 -22.87
C PRO A 91 -29.39 -10.91 -22.11
N ASP A 92 -29.80 -9.79 -21.49
CA ASP A 92 -31.04 -9.57 -20.74
C ASP A 92 -31.21 -10.39 -19.44
N LYS A 93 -30.38 -11.41 -19.20
CA LYS A 93 -30.54 -12.33 -18.05
C LYS A 93 -30.01 -11.75 -16.73
N TYR A 94 -28.97 -10.93 -16.79
CA TYR A 94 -28.22 -10.46 -15.61
C TYR A 94 -28.16 -8.93 -15.49
N ASP A 95 -29.01 -8.21 -16.23
CA ASP A 95 -28.97 -6.74 -16.31
C ASP A 95 -29.20 -6.04 -14.96
N GLY A 96 -29.85 -6.72 -13.99
CA GLY A 96 -30.02 -6.25 -12.61
C GLY A 96 -28.70 -5.97 -11.86
N LEU A 97 -27.56 -6.50 -12.34
CA LEU A 97 -26.24 -6.22 -11.76
C LEU A 97 -25.77 -4.78 -12.00
N ARG A 98 -26.16 -4.14 -13.12
CA ARG A 98 -25.71 -2.76 -13.44
C ARG A 98 -26.27 -1.73 -12.45
N PRO A 99 -27.57 -1.75 -12.10
CA PRO A 99 -28.11 -0.93 -11.01
C PRO A 99 -27.43 -1.18 -9.65
N SER A 100 -27.19 -2.44 -9.28
CA SER A 100 -26.54 -2.79 -8.01
C SER A 100 -25.11 -2.24 -7.94
N LEU A 101 -24.31 -2.43 -9.00
CA LEU A 101 -22.95 -1.87 -9.11
C LEU A 101 -22.97 -0.34 -9.02
N ARG A 102 -23.91 0.32 -9.72
CA ARG A 102 -24.05 1.78 -9.68
C ARG A 102 -24.41 2.28 -8.28
N SER A 103 -25.31 1.60 -7.58
CA SER A 103 -25.71 1.97 -6.22
C SER A 103 -24.53 1.89 -5.25
N ILE A 104 -23.74 0.81 -5.32
CA ILE A 104 -22.53 0.63 -4.50
C ILE A 104 -21.51 1.72 -4.81
N ALA A 105 -21.23 1.97 -6.10
CA ALA A 105 -20.30 3.00 -6.52
C ALA A 105 -20.70 4.41 -6.05
N LEU A 106 -21.99 4.77 -6.13
CA LEU A 106 -22.50 6.05 -5.62
C LEU A 106 -22.38 6.16 -4.09
N SER A 107 -22.61 5.07 -3.36
CA SER A 107 -22.42 5.04 -1.90
C SER A 107 -20.95 5.24 -1.53
N MET A 108 -20.03 4.57 -2.23
CA MET A 108 -18.59 4.74 -2.01
C MET A 108 -18.14 6.17 -2.32
N ASP A 109 -18.63 6.74 -3.43
CA ASP A 109 -18.33 8.11 -3.83
C ASP A 109 -18.78 9.13 -2.78
N SER A 110 -19.98 8.93 -2.21
CA SER A 110 -20.48 9.76 -1.09
C SER A 110 -19.59 9.67 0.15
N ILE A 111 -19.06 8.49 0.48
CA ILE A 111 -18.16 8.31 1.64
C ILE A 111 -16.85 9.07 1.40
N ILE A 112 -16.22 8.85 0.24
CA ILE A 112 -14.95 9.49 -0.14
C ILE A 112 -15.05 11.01 -0.15
N HIS A 113 -16.18 11.55 -0.62
CA HIS A 113 -16.42 12.99 -0.71
C HIS A 113 -17.20 13.56 0.48
N THR A 114 -17.30 12.84 1.60
CA THR A 114 -17.89 13.40 2.81
C THR A 114 -17.01 14.55 3.29
N GLN A 115 -17.32 15.78 2.87
CA GLN A 115 -16.67 16.99 3.35
C GLN A 115 -17.22 17.32 4.74
N LYS A 116 -16.35 17.75 5.67
CA LYS A 116 -16.82 18.58 6.79
C LYS A 116 -17.55 19.75 6.13
N LYS A 117 -18.87 19.87 6.35
CA LYS A 117 -19.69 20.96 5.79
C LYS A 117 -18.93 22.27 5.99
N ASP A 118 -18.65 22.98 4.91
CA ASP A 118 -18.19 24.36 4.98
C ASP A 118 -19.13 25.09 5.95
N GLY A 119 -18.56 25.59 7.06
CA GLY A 119 -19.30 26.37 8.03
C GLY A 119 -20.02 27.53 7.35
N SER A 120 -21.06 28.08 8.00
CA SER A 120 -21.67 29.32 7.51
C SER A 120 -20.61 30.40 7.30
N ALA A 121 -20.69 31.16 6.21
CA ALA A 121 -19.76 32.24 5.88
C ALA A 121 -19.52 33.16 7.10
N GLY A 122 -18.34 33.02 7.70
CA GLY A 122 -17.86 33.81 8.81
C GLY A 122 -17.05 35.02 8.36
N PRO A 123 -16.51 35.80 9.32
CA PRO A 123 -15.67 36.94 9.03
C PRO A 123 -14.36 36.49 8.37
N LEU A 124 -13.88 37.23 7.37
CA LEU A 124 -12.64 36.92 6.64
C LEU A 124 -11.38 37.38 7.38
N VAL A 125 -11.45 38.52 8.07
CA VAL A 125 -10.34 39.09 8.83
C VAL A 125 -10.85 39.51 10.21
N LEU A 126 -10.11 39.16 11.27
CA LEU A 126 -10.44 39.51 12.64
C LEU A 126 -9.23 40.09 13.37
N ALA A 127 -9.47 41.01 14.31
CA ALA A 127 -8.42 41.48 15.22
C ALA A 127 -7.97 40.33 16.12
N LEU A 128 -6.68 40.29 16.49
CA LEU A 128 -6.13 39.21 17.31
C LEU A 128 -6.81 39.12 18.69
N GLU A 129 -7.21 40.25 19.26
CA GLU A 129 -7.93 40.29 20.54
C GLU A 129 -9.35 39.69 20.48
N ASP A 130 -9.97 39.67 19.30
CA ASP A 130 -11.36 39.21 19.10
C ASP A 130 -11.50 37.69 18.89
N VAL A 131 -10.37 36.97 18.77
CA VAL A 131 -10.37 35.53 18.45
C VAL A 131 -10.16 34.62 19.66
N ALA A 132 -10.09 35.17 20.87
CA ALA A 132 -10.00 34.39 22.11
C ALA A 132 -11.14 33.38 22.22
N GLY A 133 -10.79 32.10 22.41
CA GLY A 133 -11.76 30.99 22.50
C GLY A 133 -12.47 30.66 21.18
N ARG A 134 -11.93 31.07 20.02
CA ARG A 134 -12.50 30.78 18.69
C ARG A 134 -11.53 30.02 17.76
N PRO A 135 -11.01 28.85 18.17
CA PRO A 135 -10.07 28.08 17.35
C PRO A 135 -10.65 27.71 15.98
N ASP A 136 -11.97 27.49 15.89
CA ASP A 136 -12.70 27.19 14.65
C ASP A 136 -12.59 28.26 13.55
N LEU A 137 -12.20 29.50 13.90
CA LEU A 137 -12.08 30.61 12.96
C LEU A 137 -10.63 31.00 12.66
N CYS A 138 -9.71 30.82 13.62
CA CYS A 138 -8.36 31.36 13.55
C CYS A 138 -7.24 30.33 13.78
N GLY A 139 -7.59 29.05 13.95
CA GLY A 139 -6.68 28.01 14.40
C GLY A 139 -6.34 28.12 15.89
N SER A 140 -5.85 27.01 16.45
CA SER A 140 -5.64 26.83 17.89
C SER A 140 -4.51 27.71 18.45
N LYS A 141 -3.41 27.90 17.71
CA LYS A 141 -2.26 28.71 18.16
C LYS A 141 -2.67 30.15 18.44
N THR A 142 -3.34 30.75 17.46
CA THR A 142 -3.81 32.13 17.55
C THR A 142 -4.90 32.30 18.62
N ALA A 143 -5.85 31.36 18.70
CA ALA A 143 -6.89 31.39 19.72
C ALA A 143 -6.29 31.33 21.15
N SER A 144 -5.29 30.47 21.35
CA SER A 144 -4.60 30.29 22.63
C SER A 144 -3.82 31.55 23.02
N LEU A 145 -3.15 32.18 22.05
CA LEU A 145 -2.43 33.43 22.29
C LEU A 145 -3.37 34.59 22.69
N ALA A 146 -4.48 34.75 21.97
CA ALA A 146 -5.51 35.73 22.30
C ALA A 146 -6.15 35.47 23.68
N GLU A 147 -6.35 34.20 24.03
CA GLU A 147 -6.87 33.80 25.33
C GLU A 147 -5.93 34.16 26.49
N ILE A 148 -4.61 34.01 26.30
CA ILE A 148 -3.61 34.43 27.29
C ILE A 148 -3.74 35.92 27.59
N GLN A 149 -3.88 36.77 26.57
CA GLN A 149 -4.09 38.20 26.79
C GLN A 149 -5.43 38.48 27.49
N ALA A 150 -6.52 37.91 27.00
CA ALA A 150 -7.87 38.17 27.49
C ALA A 150 -8.12 37.68 28.93
N ARG A 151 -7.47 36.59 29.35
CA ARG A 151 -7.70 35.94 30.65
C ARG A 151 -6.61 36.22 31.67
N LEU A 152 -5.35 36.30 31.23
CA LEU A 152 -4.19 36.45 32.13
C LEU A 152 -3.59 37.86 32.09
N GLY A 153 -3.96 38.69 31.11
CA GLY A 153 -3.42 40.04 30.96
C GLY A 153 -1.93 40.07 30.61
N LEU A 154 -1.37 38.94 30.13
CA LEU A 154 0.02 38.88 29.69
C LEU A 154 0.17 39.58 28.33
N LYS A 155 1.31 40.23 28.12
CA LYS A 155 1.62 40.95 26.87
C LYS A 155 1.77 39.95 25.72
N ILE A 156 1.04 40.20 24.64
CA ILE A 156 1.18 39.54 23.34
C ILE A 156 1.36 40.63 22.26
N PRO A 157 1.91 40.32 21.08
CA PRO A 157 1.97 41.29 19.99
C PRO A 157 0.57 41.65 19.48
N SER A 158 0.35 42.90 19.07
CA SER A 158 -0.92 43.29 18.43
C SER A 158 -1.00 42.70 17.01
N GLY A 159 -2.18 42.66 16.41
CA GLY A 159 -2.30 42.17 15.04
C GLY A 159 -3.71 41.79 14.63
N PHE A 160 -3.79 41.06 13.52
CA PHE A 160 -5.02 40.52 12.96
C PHE A 160 -4.77 39.15 12.33
N VAL A 161 -5.86 38.48 11.93
CA VAL A 161 -5.81 37.11 11.44
C VAL A 161 -6.68 36.99 10.19
N PHE A 162 -6.13 36.41 9.14
CA PHE A 162 -6.90 35.86 8.03
C PHE A 162 -7.51 34.53 8.47
N THR A 163 -8.83 34.46 8.49
CA THR A 163 -9.56 33.34 9.08
C THR A 163 -9.61 32.13 8.14
N ALA A 164 -10.17 31.03 8.67
CA ALA A 164 -10.54 29.86 7.88
C ALA A 164 -11.36 30.21 6.62
N ASP A 165 -12.26 31.20 6.70
CA ASP A 165 -13.07 31.62 5.55
C ASP A 165 -12.28 32.47 4.56
N ALA A 166 -11.28 33.24 5.00
CA ALA A 166 -10.35 33.90 4.08
C ALA A 166 -9.54 32.87 3.28
N TYR A 167 -9.06 31.82 3.94
CA TYR A 167 -8.40 30.70 3.26
C TYR A 167 -9.32 30.04 2.23
N ARG A 168 -10.57 29.71 2.62
CA ARG A 168 -11.55 29.12 1.69
C ARG A 168 -11.84 30.02 0.50
N LEU A 169 -12.00 31.33 0.72
CA LEU A 169 -12.22 32.31 -0.35
C LEU A 169 -11.03 32.38 -1.31
N PHE A 170 -9.80 32.40 -0.78
CA PHE A 170 -8.58 32.40 -1.58
C PHE A 170 -8.44 31.11 -2.41
N LEU A 171 -8.67 29.95 -1.81
CA LEU A 171 -8.64 28.65 -2.50
C LEU A 171 -9.77 28.51 -3.53
N GLY A 172 -10.90 29.18 -3.32
CA GLY A 172 -12.05 29.23 -4.23
C GLY A 172 -11.82 30.02 -5.52
N THR A 173 -10.64 30.58 -5.75
CA THR A 173 -10.26 31.27 -7.00
C THR A 173 -10.01 30.33 -8.19
N GLY A 174 -10.30 29.03 -8.03
CA GLY A 174 -9.93 27.94 -8.95
C GLY A 174 -8.68 27.17 -8.52
N LEU A 175 -8.05 27.59 -7.42
CA LEU A 175 -6.87 26.91 -6.86
C LEU A 175 -7.22 25.53 -6.33
N ARG A 176 -8.35 25.38 -5.63
CA ARG A 176 -8.76 24.12 -5.01
C ARG A 176 -8.85 23.00 -6.04
N GLU A 177 -9.59 23.22 -7.12
CA GLU A 177 -9.80 22.23 -8.17
C GLU A 177 -8.49 21.85 -8.87
N GLU A 178 -7.59 22.82 -9.08
CA GLU A 178 -6.31 22.57 -9.73
C GLU A 178 -5.32 21.83 -8.82
N ILE A 179 -5.30 22.14 -7.52
CA ILE A 179 -4.51 21.42 -6.51
C ILE A 179 -4.99 19.97 -6.42
N GLU A 180 -6.30 19.75 -6.30
CA GLU A 180 -6.90 18.41 -6.28
C GLU A 180 -6.50 17.61 -7.54
N ARG A 181 -6.59 18.24 -8.72
CA ARG A 181 -6.17 17.64 -9.99
C ARG A 181 -4.69 17.24 -9.99
N LEU A 182 -3.80 18.10 -9.50
CA LEU A 182 -2.36 17.80 -9.41
C LEU A 182 -2.09 16.63 -8.46
N CYS A 183 -2.72 16.63 -7.29
CA CYS A 183 -2.61 15.54 -6.31
C CYS A 183 -3.06 14.20 -6.91
N MET A 184 -4.10 14.17 -7.75
CA MET A 184 -4.58 12.93 -8.38
C MET A 184 -3.65 12.39 -9.48
N VAL A 185 -3.01 13.27 -10.26
CA VAL A 185 -2.26 12.86 -11.46
C VAL A 185 -0.79 12.60 -11.16
N MET A 186 -0.24 13.20 -10.09
CA MET A 186 1.17 13.10 -9.75
C MET A 186 1.44 12.03 -8.69
N PRO A 187 2.51 11.24 -8.82
CA PRO A 187 2.85 10.23 -7.82
C PRO A 187 3.23 10.89 -6.48
N SER A 188 2.53 10.53 -5.41
CA SER A 188 2.77 10.99 -4.03
C SER A 188 3.49 9.95 -3.16
N ASP A 189 3.75 8.76 -3.71
CA ASP A 189 4.34 7.60 -3.02
C ASP A 189 5.87 7.64 -2.92
N THR A 190 6.51 8.52 -3.69
CA THR A 190 7.95 8.76 -3.66
C THR A 190 8.27 10.19 -3.22
N LEU A 191 9.36 10.38 -2.47
CA LEU A 191 9.81 11.72 -2.06
C LEU A 191 10.03 12.63 -3.27
N LYS A 192 10.63 12.12 -4.36
CA LYS A 192 10.81 12.87 -5.61
C LYS A 192 9.49 13.36 -6.20
N GLY A 193 8.47 12.49 -6.19
CA GLY A 193 7.12 12.84 -6.61
C GLY A 193 6.53 13.97 -5.75
N LEU A 194 6.66 13.86 -4.42
CA LEU A 194 6.23 14.88 -3.46
C LEU A 194 6.94 16.22 -3.64
N TYR A 195 8.26 16.25 -3.86
CA TYR A 195 8.99 17.49 -4.17
C TYR A 195 8.44 18.17 -5.43
N THR A 196 8.16 17.39 -6.47
CA THR A 196 7.63 17.93 -7.73
C THR A 196 6.21 18.47 -7.53
N LEU A 197 5.37 17.74 -6.79
CA LEU A 197 4.00 18.14 -6.49
C LEU A 197 3.96 19.41 -5.63
N SER A 198 4.76 19.45 -4.56
CA SER A 198 4.92 20.61 -3.67
C SER A 198 5.34 21.85 -4.46
N PHE A 199 6.36 21.75 -5.30
CA PHE A 199 6.81 22.86 -6.15
C PHE A 199 5.69 23.39 -7.06
N ARG A 200 4.93 22.51 -7.71
CA ARG A 200 3.84 22.90 -8.62
C ARG A 200 2.69 23.58 -7.88
N ILE A 201 2.31 23.06 -6.72
CA ILE A 201 1.24 23.66 -5.91
C ILE A 201 1.68 25.04 -5.37
N SER A 202 2.91 25.16 -4.89
CA SER A 202 3.45 26.45 -4.43
C SER A 202 3.46 27.49 -5.55
N ASP A 203 3.91 27.14 -6.76
CA ASP A 203 3.91 28.03 -7.93
C ASP A 203 2.50 28.53 -8.29
N LEU A 204 1.49 27.67 -8.21
CA LEU A 204 0.08 28.03 -8.39
C LEU A 204 -0.40 29.02 -7.32
N ILE A 205 -0.10 28.74 -6.05
CA ILE A 205 -0.50 29.59 -4.92
C ILE A 205 0.16 30.98 -5.02
N PHE A 206 1.45 31.03 -5.36
CA PHE A 206 2.17 32.30 -5.54
C PHE A 206 1.61 33.12 -6.71
N SER A 207 1.16 32.46 -7.77
CA SER A 207 0.60 33.11 -8.96
C SER A 207 -0.88 33.51 -8.80
N ALA A 208 -1.55 33.06 -7.75
CA ALA A 208 -2.98 33.30 -7.58
C ALA A 208 -3.29 34.75 -7.15
N PRO A 209 -4.32 35.38 -7.75
CA PRO A 209 -4.75 36.71 -7.33
C PRO A 209 -5.34 36.67 -5.93
N ILE A 210 -5.04 37.69 -5.12
CA ILE A 210 -5.72 37.87 -3.84
C ILE A 210 -7.14 38.39 -4.10
N PRO A 211 -8.19 37.79 -3.51
CA PRO A 211 -9.54 38.34 -3.56
C PRO A 211 -9.59 39.79 -3.06
N GLN A 212 -10.22 40.67 -3.83
CA GLN A 212 -10.30 42.11 -3.51
C GLN A 212 -10.90 42.38 -2.11
N GLU A 213 -11.83 41.54 -1.67
CA GLU A 213 -12.43 41.63 -0.33
C GLU A 213 -11.39 41.44 0.79
N LEU A 214 -10.43 40.53 0.62
CA LEU A 214 -9.33 40.34 1.58
C LEU A 214 -8.38 41.53 1.59
N GLU A 215 -8.04 42.08 0.42
CA GLU A 215 -7.20 43.27 0.31
C GLU A 215 -7.80 44.47 1.05
N GLN A 216 -9.09 44.73 0.83
CA GLN A 216 -9.79 45.86 1.47
C GLN A 216 -9.87 45.70 2.99
N LEU A 217 -10.18 44.49 3.47
CA LEU A 217 -10.25 44.24 4.91
C LEU A 217 -8.88 44.35 5.57
N ALA A 218 -7.83 43.77 4.99
CA ALA A 218 -6.47 43.89 5.53
C ALA A 218 -5.97 45.34 5.50
N ALA A 219 -6.24 46.10 4.44
CA ALA A 219 -5.86 47.51 4.33
C ALA A 219 -6.45 48.34 5.48
N SER A 220 -7.69 48.06 5.91
CA SER A 220 -8.31 48.76 7.04
C SER A 220 -7.59 48.55 8.39
N PHE A 221 -6.91 47.42 8.55
CA PHE A 221 -6.03 47.18 9.70
C PHE A 221 -4.70 47.89 9.54
N LEU A 222 -4.08 47.81 8.36
CA LEU A 222 -2.80 48.44 8.07
C LEU A 222 -2.86 49.97 8.20
N GLU A 223 -3.96 50.62 7.81
CA GLU A 223 -4.17 52.07 7.99
C GLU A 223 -4.14 52.52 9.45
N ARG A 224 -4.43 51.60 10.39
CA ARG A 224 -4.43 51.86 11.85
C ARG A 224 -3.09 51.52 12.49
N THR A 225 -2.18 50.87 11.76
CA THR A 225 -0.85 50.48 12.23
C THR A 225 0.17 51.56 11.83
N PRO A 226 1.12 51.93 12.71
CA PRO A 226 2.21 52.83 12.33
C PRO A 226 3.02 52.28 11.13
N PRO A 227 3.45 53.14 10.18
CA PRO A 227 4.04 52.69 8.91
C PRO A 227 5.40 51.97 9.06
N ASP A 228 6.12 52.19 10.17
CA ASP A 228 7.41 51.55 10.42
C ASP A 228 7.27 50.15 11.04
N VAL A 229 6.06 49.76 11.46
CA VAL A 229 5.81 48.44 12.05
C VAL A 229 5.99 47.37 10.98
N ARG A 230 6.73 46.33 11.36
CA ARG A 230 6.91 45.10 10.58
C ARG A 230 6.04 44.00 11.18
N PHE A 231 5.75 42.98 10.39
CA PHE A 231 4.91 41.86 10.82
C PHE A 231 5.67 40.54 10.91
N ALA A 232 5.31 39.72 11.88
CA ALA A 232 5.50 38.27 11.85
C ALA A 232 4.21 37.64 11.29
N VAL A 233 4.29 37.05 10.10
CA VAL A 233 3.19 36.38 9.42
C VAL A 233 3.32 34.88 9.67
N ARG A 234 2.43 34.31 10.49
CA ARG A 234 2.55 32.96 11.03
C ARG A 234 1.36 32.10 10.62
N SER A 235 1.62 30.81 10.45
CA SER A 235 0.61 29.77 10.28
C SER A 235 -0.14 29.49 11.59
N SER A 236 -1.44 29.28 11.48
CA SER A 236 -2.31 28.77 12.54
C SER A 236 -3.36 27.86 11.91
N ALA A 237 -2.94 26.65 11.55
CA ALA A 237 -3.83 25.71 10.87
C ALA A 237 -4.86 25.11 11.84
N MET A 238 -6.03 24.80 11.31
CA MET A 238 -7.16 24.26 12.07
C MET A 238 -6.86 22.91 12.72
N ASP A 239 -6.02 22.10 12.07
CA ASP A 239 -5.70 20.74 12.51
C ASP A 239 -4.40 20.67 13.34
N GLU A 240 -3.72 21.81 13.59
CA GLU A 240 -2.39 21.86 14.24
C GLU A 240 -2.32 21.34 15.68
N ASP A 241 -3.48 21.10 16.31
CA ASP A 241 -3.61 20.54 17.66
C ASP A 241 -4.74 19.48 17.75
N MET A 242 -5.31 19.07 16.60
CA MET A 242 -6.40 18.08 16.56
C MET A 242 -5.79 16.66 16.67
N LEU A 243 -6.38 15.78 17.49
CA LEU A 243 -5.93 14.38 17.68
C LEU A 243 -4.55 14.19 18.36
N GLY A 244 -4.03 15.17 19.13
CA GLY A 244 -2.70 15.05 19.75
C GLY A 244 -1.56 15.13 18.75
N VAL A 245 -1.78 15.91 17.69
CA VAL A 245 -0.87 16.13 16.57
C VAL A 245 -0.37 17.56 16.73
N SER A 246 0.94 17.81 16.89
CA SER A 246 1.43 19.15 17.23
C SER A 246 1.90 19.98 16.02
N PHE A 247 2.00 19.34 14.84
CA PHE A 247 2.49 19.92 13.56
C PHE A 247 3.76 20.78 13.70
N ALA A 248 4.58 20.53 14.73
CA ALA A 248 5.64 21.44 15.15
C ALA A 248 6.59 21.74 13.98
N GLY A 249 6.66 23.01 13.58
CA GLY A 249 7.60 23.48 12.57
C GLY A 249 7.36 23.03 11.14
N GLN A 250 6.19 22.48 10.83
CA GLN A 250 5.89 21.97 9.49
C GLN A 250 5.48 23.07 8.49
N TYR A 251 4.94 24.16 9.03
CA TYR A 251 4.46 25.29 8.24
C TYR A 251 5.36 26.51 8.43
N SER A 252 5.37 27.36 7.43
CA SER A 252 6.25 28.53 7.40
C SER A 252 5.75 29.62 8.33
N SER A 253 6.70 30.40 8.84
CA SER A 253 6.49 31.71 9.46
C SER A 253 7.44 32.69 8.80
N VAL A 254 6.90 33.77 8.22
CA VAL A 254 7.69 34.81 7.57
C VAL A 254 7.84 35.96 8.56
N LEU A 255 9.08 36.25 8.94
CA LEU A 255 9.40 37.21 9.98
C LEU A 255 9.86 38.54 9.38
N ASN A 256 9.60 39.63 10.10
CA ASN A 256 10.02 40.99 9.75
C ASN A 256 9.52 41.47 8.37
N VAL A 257 8.25 41.19 8.05
CA VAL A 257 7.58 41.49 6.79
C VAL A 257 7.18 42.95 6.72
N HIS A 258 7.48 43.63 5.60
CA HIS A 258 6.98 44.98 5.35
C HIS A 258 5.46 44.96 5.05
N PRO A 259 4.67 45.97 5.45
CA PRO A 259 3.24 46.03 5.13
C PRO A 259 2.90 45.82 3.64
N GLU A 260 3.78 46.29 2.73
CA GLU A 260 3.61 46.11 1.28
C GLU A 260 3.83 44.66 0.80
N GLU A 261 4.58 43.86 1.56
CA GLU A 261 4.92 42.45 1.26
C GLU A 261 3.95 41.45 1.94
N LEU A 262 2.95 41.96 2.65
CA LEU A 262 2.04 41.17 3.49
C LEU A 262 1.38 40.02 2.71
N PHE A 263 0.93 40.29 1.48
CA PHE A 263 0.24 39.27 0.68
C PHE A 263 1.18 38.23 0.08
N ASP A 264 2.44 38.57 -0.16
CA ASP A 264 3.44 37.60 -0.58
C ASP A 264 3.78 36.66 0.59
N ALA A 265 3.93 37.21 1.80
CA ALA A 265 4.06 36.43 3.02
C ALA A 265 2.82 35.57 3.31
N PHE A 266 1.61 36.10 3.09
CA PHE A 266 0.36 35.32 3.19
C PHE A 266 0.36 34.12 2.25
N ARG A 267 0.72 34.32 0.97
CA ARG A 267 0.83 33.23 -0.01
C ARG A 267 1.89 32.21 0.38
N GLU A 268 3.03 32.66 0.90
CA GLU A 268 4.09 31.76 1.37
C GLU A 268 3.61 30.88 2.54
N VAL A 269 2.91 31.46 3.52
CA VAL A 269 2.32 30.70 4.63
C VAL A 269 1.27 29.72 4.12
N VAL A 270 0.40 30.13 3.19
CA VAL A 270 -0.60 29.24 2.57
C VAL A 270 0.07 28.12 1.77
N ALA A 271 1.11 28.42 0.99
CA ALA A 271 1.87 27.45 0.21
C ALA A 271 2.60 26.44 1.09
N SER A 272 3.04 26.86 2.29
CA SER A 272 3.68 25.97 3.25
C SER A 272 2.78 24.82 3.70
N ALA A 273 1.45 24.96 3.55
CA ALA A 273 0.51 23.86 3.77
C ALA A 273 0.82 22.64 2.89
N TYR A 274 1.41 22.86 1.71
CA TYR A 274 1.79 21.86 0.73
C TYR A 274 3.30 21.67 0.63
N SER A 275 4.06 22.01 1.68
CA SER A 275 5.47 21.65 1.79
C SER A 275 5.63 20.13 1.82
N VAL A 276 6.79 19.61 1.37
CA VAL A 276 7.05 18.16 1.41
C VAL A 276 6.95 17.61 2.82
N THR A 277 7.41 18.37 3.83
CA THR A 277 7.37 17.95 5.22
C THR A 277 5.91 17.89 5.73
N ALA A 278 5.08 18.89 5.43
CA ALA A 278 3.66 18.91 5.81
C ALA A 278 2.83 17.83 5.08
N MET A 279 3.09 17.59 3.79
CA MET A 279 2.42 16.54 3.01
C MET A 279 2.78 15.14 3.54
N THR A 280 4.07 14.87 3.76
CA THR A 280 4.52 13.59 4.33
C THR A 280 3.96 13.37 5.73
N TYR A 281 3.96 14.41 6.56
CA TYR A 281 3.39 14.34 7.91
C TYR A 281 1.91 13.99 7.89
N ARG A 282 1.09 14.66 7.08
CA ARG A 282 -0.34 14.36 6.91
C ARG A 282 -0.58 12.94 6.43
N ARG A 283 0.19 12.49 5.43
CA ARG A 283 0.14 11.11 4.92
C ARG A 283 0.45 10.08 6.02
N ASN A 284 1.48 10.31 6.83
CA ASN A 284 1.88 9.41 7.91
C ASN A 284 0.86 9.37 9.05
N ARG A 285 0.15 10.48 9.30
CA ARG A 285 -0.94 10.58 10.27
C ARG A 285 -2.31 10.19 9.72
N GLY A 286 -2.44 9.95 8.42
CA GLY A 286 -3.73 9.67 7.77
C GLY A 286 -4.71 10.85 7.78
N LEU A 287 -4.18 12.07 7.74
CA LEU A 287 -4.97 13.29 7.60
C LEU A 287 -5.30 13.55 6.13
N ARG A 288 -6.46 14.14 5.86
CA ARG A 288 -6.90 14.48 4.50
C ARG A 288 -6.31 15.82 4.09
N ASP A 289 -5.81 15.90 2.86
CA ASP A 289 -5.33 17.17 2.30
C ASP A 289 -6.47 18.19 2.19
N ASP A 290 -7.66 17.74 1.81
CA ASP A 290 -8.86 18.56 1.62
C ASP A 290 -9.39 19.19 2.92
N ASP A 291 -9.05 18.61 4.08
CA ASP A 291 -9.45 19.13 5.40
C ASP A 291 -8.49 20.22 5.93
N THR A 292 -7.33 20.39 5.30
CA THR A 292 -6.28 21.30 5.78
C THR A 292 -6.68 22.75 5.53
N VAL A 293 -7.17 23.43 6.56
CA VAL A 293 -7.48 24.86 6.53
C VAL A 293 -6.38 25.64 7.23
N MET A 294 -5.73 26.56 6.51
CA MET A 294 -4.63 27.38 7.02
C MET A 294 -5.11 28.79 7.36
N CYS A 295 -5.26 29.11 8.64
CA CYS A 295 -5.41 30.51 9.07
C CYS A 295 -4.03 31.17 9.11
N VAL A 296 -3.97 32.48 8.89
CA VAL A 296 -2.72 33.24 8.84
C VAL A 296 -2.79 34.40 9.82
N ALA A 297 -1.97 34.36 10.87
CA ALA A 297 -1.85 35.42 11.86
C ALA A 297 -0.80 36.45 11.42
N CYS A 298 -1.17 37.72 11.39
CA CYS A 298 -0.32 38.85 11.07
C CYS A 298 -0.10 39.67 12.34
N MET A 299 1.02 39.40 13.02
CA MET A 299 1.36 39.94 14.33
C MET A 299 2.44 41.00 14.22
N GLU A 300 2.43 42.03 15.05
CA GLU A 300 3.53 42.99 15.14
C GLU A 300 4.85 42.25 15.46
N MET A 301 5.90 42.57 14.72
CA MET A 301 7.23 41.99 14.92
C MET A 301 7.87 42.60 16.16
N ILE A 302 8.23 41.75 17.13
CA ILE A 302 8.96 42.20 18.33
C ILE A 302 10.44 42.26 18.01
N GLU A 303 11.04 43.44 18.13
CA GLU A 303 12.49 43.62 18.05
C GLU A 303 13.12 43.13 19.37
N SER A 304 13.56 41.88 19.38
CA SER A 304 13.93 41.19 20.62
C SER A 304 15.42 41.32 20.95
N GLN A 305 15.71 41.71 22.20
CA GLN A 305 17.05 41.61 22.79
C GLN A 305 17.45 40.16 23.04
N ALA A 306 16.47 39.37 23.51
CA ALA A 306 16.57 37.94 23.71
C ALA A 306 15.21 37.29 23.44
N GLY A 307 15.21 36.02 23.14
CA GLY A 307 14.00 35.24 22.98
C GLY A 307 14.27 33.76 23.20
N GLY A 308 13.20 32.98 23.26
CA GLY A 308 13.34 31.55 23.23
C GLY A 308 12.06 30.80 23.54
N VAL A 309 12.25 29.63 24.15
CA VAL A 309 11.18 28.66 24.43
C VAL A 309 11.20 28.32 25.91
N MET A 310 10.03 28.17 26.52
CA MET A 310 9.86 27.73 27.90
C MET A 310 8.96 26.51 27.96
N TYR A 311 9.45 25.47 28.63
CA TYR A 311 8.67 24.30 29.00
C TYR A 311 8.28 24.40 30.47
N THR A 312 6.98 24.32 30.75
CA THR A 312 6.50 24.41 32.14
C THR A 312 6.65 23.10 32.92
N ALA A 313 7.05 22.03 32.22
CA ALA A 313 7.46 20.74 32.77
C ALA A 313 8.65 20.17 31.98
N ASP A 314 9.30 19.12 32.51
CA ASP A 314 10.34 18.41 31.76
C ASP A 314 9.71 17.57 30.61
N PRO A 315 10.03 17.85 29.33
CA PRO A 315 9.48 17.11 28.19
C PRO A 315 9.82 15.60 28.22
N LEU A 316 10.92 15.22 28.91
CA LEU A 316 11.37 13.84 29.04
C LEU A 316 10.82 13.16 30.31
N GLY A 317 10.08 13.89 31.16
CA GLY A 317 9.49 13.36 32.39
C GLY A 317 10.50 12.85 33.42
N ARG A 318 11.76 13.33 33.39
CA ARG A 318 12.84 12.91 34.30
C ARG A 318 12.76 13.66 35.62
N GLU A 319 12.50 14.96 35.55
CA GLU A 319 12.38 15.86 36.69
C GLU A 319 10.92 16.28 36.93
N ILE A 320 10.55 16.36 38.21
CA ILE A 320 9.20 16.77 38.64
C ILE A 320 9.29 18.22 39.13
N ASN A 321 8.25 19.02 38.87
CA ASN A 321 8.14 20.41 39.31
C ASN A 321 9.24 21.32 38.75
N VAL A 322 9.73 21.10 37.54
CA VAL A 322 10.75 21.94 36.89
C VAL A 322 10.15 22.70 35.71
N ILE A 323 10.49 23.98 35.59
CA ILE A 323 10.29 24.81 34.40
C ILE A 323 11.66 24.97 33.74
N GLN A 324 11.77 24.66 32.45
CA GLN A 324 12.99 24.81 31.67
C GLN A 324 12.83 25.99 30.70
N ILE A 325 13.69 26.99 30.81
CA ILE A 325 13.71 28.14 29.90
C ILE A 325 14.96 28.04 29.04
N HIS A 326 14.76 27.92 27.73
CA HIS A 326 15.79 27.97 26.71
C HIS A 326 15.85 29.40 26.15
N ALA A 327 17.02 30.05 26.20
CA ALA A 327 17.17 31.45 25.81
C ALA A 327 18.35 31.66 24.86
N VAL A 328 18.17 32.54 23.88
CA VAL A 328 19.20 33.03 22.96
C VAL A 328 19.08 34.54 22.80
N PRO A 329 20.17 35.26 22.47
CA PRO A 329 20.08 36.67 22.12
C PRO A 329 19.45 36.83 20.72
N GLY A 330 18.75 37.94 20.52
CA GLY A 330 18.01 38.18 19.28
C GLY A 330 16.72 37.37 19.21
N LEU A 331 16.40 36.88 18.01
CA LEU A 331 15.13 36.23 17.70
C LEU A 331 15.07 34.78 18.21
N PRO A 332 13.91 34.32 18.74
CA PRO A 332 13.73 32.96 19.27
C PRO A 332 13.94 31.86 18.22
N VAL A 333 13.80 32.19 16.92
CA VAL A 333 13.96 31.25 15.80
C VAL A 333 15.33 30.55 15.78
N SER A 334 16.36 31.13 16.40
CA SER A 334 17.68 30.48 16.53
C SER A 334 17.66 29.18 17.34
N ILE A 335 16.75 29.03 18.30
CA ILE A 335 16.55 27.78 19.05
C ILE A 335 15.78 26.78 18.19
N VAL A 336 14.78 27.29 17.48
CA VAL A 336 13.82 26.53 16.69
C VAL A 336 14.49 25.84 15.50
N ASP A 337 15.40 26.53 14.82
CA ASP A 337 16.17 26.02 13.67
C ASP A 337 17.38 25.17 14.09
N GLY A 338 17.68 25.07 15.40
CA GLY A 338 18.82 24.31 15.92
C GLY A 338 20.19 24.92 15.59
N ALA A 339 20.25 26.23 15.33
CA ALA A 339 21.46 26.90 14.81
C ALA A 339 22.57 27.14 15.86
N CYS A 340 22.24 27.05 17.15
CA CYS A 340 23.18 27.23 18.25
C CYS A 340 22.68 26.56 19.54
N ASP A 341 23.58 26.42 20.53
CA ASP A 341 23.21 25.91 21.85
C ASP A 341 22.61 27.04 22.71
N PRO A 342 21.36 26.92 23.16
CA PRO A 342 20.73 27.94 23.99
C PRO A 342 21.25 27.93 25.43
N ASP A 343 21.07 29.04 26.14
CA ASP A 343 21.14 29.04 27.59
C ASP A 343 19.96 28.25 28.15
N VAL A 344 20.20 27.42 29.15
CA VAL A 344 19.17 26.59 29.81
C VAL A 344 19.07 26.99 31.27
N TRP A 345 17.93 27.56 31.64
CA TRP A 345 17.60 27.91 33.01
C TRP A 345 16.57 26.91 33.55
N CYS A 346 16.95 26.17 34.57
CA CYS A 346 16.04 25.29 35.29
C CYS A 346 15.51 26.03 36.51
N VAL A 347 14.19 26.12 36.64
CA VAL A 347 13.50 26.79 37.74
C VAL A 347 12.57 25.80 38.41
N ASN A 348 12.69 25.62 39.73
CA ASN A 348 11.71 24.86 40.49
C ASN A 348 10.38 25.62 40.46
N SER A 349 9.29 24.97 40.05
CA SER A 349 7.96 25.57 39.96
C SER A 349 7.33 25.90 41.32
N ASN A 350 7.79 25.26 42.40
CA ASN A 350 7.28 25.44 43.76
C ASN A 350 8.31 25.13 44.88
N PRO A 351 8.91 26.16 45.53
CA PRO A 351 8.79 27.59 45.23
C PRO A 351 9.59 27.96 43.97
N LEU A 352 9.16 29.03 43.29
CA LEU A 352 9.90 29.62 42.15
C LEU A 352 11.31 30.00 42.56
N LYS A 353 12.27 29.15 42.20
CA LYS A 353 13.69 29.31 42.50
C LYS A 353 14.54 28.65 41.41
N ILE A 354 15.51 29.39 40.90
CA ILE A 354 16.49 28.87 39.94
C ILE A 354 17.28 27.73 40.61
N SER A 355 17.24 26.54 40.01
CA SER A 355 17.97 25.36 40.45
C SER A 355 19.33 25.24 39.77
N SER A 356 19.40 25.51 38.47
CA SER A 356 20.63 25.50 37.68
C SER A 356 20.54 26.43 36.48
N VAL A 357 21.71 26.88 36.02
CA VAL A 357 21.87 27.67 34.80
C VAL A 357 23.04 27.10 34.02
N THR A 358 22.80 26.75 32.77
CA THR A 358 23.81 26.31 31.81
C THR A 358 23.87 27.33 30.69
N ILE A 359 25.05 27.88 30.41
CA ILE A 359 25.22 28.87 29.35
C ILE A 359 25.71 28.17 28.09
N GLY A 360 24.93 28.30 27.01
CA GLY A 360 25.24 27.70 25.73
C GLY A 360 26.23 28.53 24.92
N HIS A 361 26.93 27.90 23.98
CA HIS A 361 27.82 28.59 23.04
C HIS A 361 27.03 29.09 21.83
N LYS A 362 26.76 30.40 21.82
CA LYS A 362 25.80 31.05 20.90
C LYS A 362 26.51 31.75 19.74
N GLU A 363 27.33 31.03 18.97
CA GLU A 363 28.13 31.62 17.89
C GLU A 363 27.29 32.27 16.80
N TRP A 364 26.13 31.69 16.47
CA TRP A 364 25.28 32.15 15.38
C TRP A 364 23.87 32.44 15.86
N ILE A 365 23.40 33.68 15.65
CA ILE A 365 22.10 34.15 16.10
C ILE A 365 21.31 34.77 14.96
N ARG A 366 20.01 34.95 15.15
CA ARG A 366 19.11 35.58 14.18
C ARG A 366 18.68 36.95 14.69
N ARG A 367 18.70 37.94 13.80
CA ARG A 367 18.20 39.30 14.05
C ARG A 367 17.34 39.77 12.88
N SER A 368 16.47 40.73 13.15
CA SER A 368 15.72 41.43 12.10
C SER A 368 16.69 42.24 11.22
N ASP A 369 16.45 42.24 9.91
CA ASP A 369 17.18 43.00 8.92
C ASP A 369 16.21 43.78 8.05
N ALA A 370 16.48 45.07 7.83
CA ALA A 370 15.56 45.96 7.13
C ALA A 370 15.30 45.58 5.66
N ASN A 371 16.21 44.84 5.01
CA ASN A 371 16.13 44.51 3.58
C ASN A 371 15.97 43.02 3.31
N GLN A 372 16.32 42.15 4.25
CA GLN A 372 16.35 40.69 4.06
C GLN A 372 15.38 39.93 4.98
N GLY A 373 14.49 40.64 5.68
CA GLY A 373 13.63 40.05 6.71
C GLY A 373 14.44 39.69 7.95
N THR A 374 15.13 38.54 7.95
CA THR A 374 16.03 38.16 9.04
C THR A 374 17.42 37.77 8.54
N CYS A 375 18.46 38.17 9.27
CA CYS A 375 19.84 37.83 8.96
C CYS A 375 20.48 36.99 10.06
N ARG A 376 21.44 36.16 9.66
CA ARG A 376 22.26 35.37 10.57
C ARG A 376 23.51 36.18 10.92
N VAL A 377 23.71 36.44 12.19
CA VAL A 377 24.81 37.25 12.72
C VAL A 377 25.74 36.35 13.53
N ARG A 378 27.05 36.48 13.32
CA ARG A 378 28.05 35.79 14.12
C ARG A 378 28.37 36.62 15.36
N LEU A 379 28.29 36.00 16.54
CA LEU A 379 28.82 36.57 17.78
C LEU A 379 30.29 36.17 17.94
N GLU A 380 31.13 37.11 18.37
CA GLU A 380 32.57 36.90 18.53
C GLU A 380 33.02 37.00 19.99
N GLY A 381 34.08 36.26 20.33
CA GLY A 381 34.77 36.42 21.61
C GLY A 381 33.91 36.02 22.82
N ARG A 382 33.64 36.99 23.72
CA ARG A 382 32.90 36.72 24.95
C ARG A 382 31.39 36.78 24.76
N ASP A 383 30.92 37.46 23.72
CA ASP A 383 29.50 37.73 23.50
C ASP A 383 28.70 36.43 23.25
N CYS A 384 29.32 35.41 22.65
CA CYS A 384 28.69 34.09 22.46
C CYS A 384 28.53 33.29 23.76
N LEU A 385 29.19 33.70 24.84
CA LEU A 385 29.18 33.06 26.16
C LEU A 385 28.51 33.92 27.24
N GLU A 386 27.88 35.03 26.87
CA GLU A 386 27.09 35.82 27.80
C GLU A 386 25.68 35.22 27.98
N PRO A 387 25.08 35.32 29.18
CA PRO A 387 23.72 34.90 29.41
C PRO A 387 22.72 35.83 28.70
N SER A 388 21.76 35.24 28.00
CA SER A 388 20.71 35.95 27.24
C SER A 388 19.64 36.57 28.15
N LEU A 389 19.53 36.08 29.38
CA LEU A 389 18.61 36.56 30.41
C LEU A 389 19.36 36.84 31.71
N ASN A 390 18.82 37.73 32.53
CA ASN A 390 19.20 37.81 33.93
C ASN A 390 18.26 36.98 34.84
N SER A 391 18.68 36.70 36.07
CA SER A 391 17.92 35.89 37.02
C SER A 391 16.53 36.43 37.35
N GLY A 392 16.36 37.76 37.33
CA GLY A 392 15.06 38.40 37.58
C GLY A 392 14.09 38.11 36.44
N GLN A 393 14.53 38.30 35.20
CA GLN A 393 13.77 38.00 33.99
C GLN A 393 13.44 36.50 33.89
N ALA A 394 14.38 35.61 34.21
CA ALA A 394 14.13 34.17 34.21
C ALA A 394 13.04 33.77 35.24
N LEU A 395 13.04 34.37 36.43
CA LEU A 395 12.01 34.13 37.44
C LEU A 395 10.64 34.74 37.07
N GLU A 396 10.64 35.92 36.46
CA GLU A 396 9.42 36.56 35.93
C GLU A 396 8.78 35.69 34.85
N LEU A 397 9.59 35.23 33.89
CA LEU A 397 9.14 34.33 32.82
C LEU A 397 8.63 33.00 33.37
N ALA A 398 9.35 32.39 34.32
CA ALA A 398 8.88 31.16 34.99
C ALA A 398 7.55 31.38 35.72
N ASN A 399 7.32 32.56 36.30
CA ASN A 399 6.03 32.90 36.90
C ASN A 399 4.92 33.03 35.84
N MET A 400 5.20 33.64 34.69
CA MET A 400 4.26 33.67 33.55
C MET A 400 3.92 32.25 33.10
N GLY A 401 4.92 31.38 32.91
CA GLY A 401 4.72 29.98 32.52
C GLY A 401 3.83 29.21 33.50
N ARG A 402 4.07 29.38 34.81
CA ARG A 402 3.20 28.80 35.84
C ARG A 402 1.76 29.30 35.75
N CYS A 403 1.52 30.58 35.48
CA CYS A 403 0.18 31.11 35.29
C CYS A 403 -0.50 30.52 34.04
N ILE A 404 0.25 30.39 32.94
CA ILE A 404 -0.25 29.82 31.67
C ILE A 404 -0.61 28.34 31.87
N GLU A 405 0.27 27.53 32.49
CA GLU A 405 -0.01 26.12 32.81
C GLU A 405 -1.25 25.97 33.72
N GLN A 406 -1.37 26.81 34.74
CA GLN A 406 -2.54 26.79 35.64
C GLN A 406 -3.85 27.11 34.90
N HIS A 407 -3.80 28.00 33.90
CA HIS A 407 -4.96 28.37 33.09
C HIS A 407 -5.42 27.24 32.17
N PHE A 408 -4.48 26.66 31.42
CA PHE A 408 -4.79 25.57 30.48
C PHE A 408 -4.94 24.20 31.15
N GLY A 409 -4.48 24.05 32.40
CA GLY A 409 -4.63 22.82 33.19
C GLY A 409 -3.71 21.68 32.75
N CYS A 410 -2.76 21.94 31.86
CA CYS A 410 -1.75 20.99 31.41
C CYS A 410 -0.41 21.70 31.15
N PRO A 411 0.72 20.97 31.21
CA PRO A 411 2.04 21.50 30.86
C PRO A 411 2.06 22.20 29.51
N GLN A 412 2.86 23.25 29.37
CA GLN A 412 2.87 24.12 28.19
C GLN A 412 4.28 24.27 27.59
N ASP A 413 4.30 24.41 26.27
CA ASP A 413 5.39 24.86 25.43
C ASP A 413 5.09 26.30 24.99
N VAL A 414 5.91 27.25 25.44
CA VAL A 414 5.68 28.69 25.32
C VAL A 414 6.83 29.37 24.60
N GLU A 415 6.56 30.00 23.45
CA GLU A 415 7.52 30.90 22.80
C GLU A 415 7.40 32.31 23.37
N TRP A 416 8.53 32.96 23.60
CA TRP A 416 8.59 34.28 24.22
C TRP A 416 9.71 35.14 23.62
N ALA A 417 9.55 36.45 23.75
CA ALA A 417 10.57 37.45 23.43
C ALA A 417 10.68 38.50 24.54
N LEU A 418 11.88 39.03 24.70
CA LEU A 418 12.20 40.20 25.51
C LEU A 418 12.41 41.38 24.56
N ASP A 419 11.53 42.37 24.60
CA ASP A 419 11.60 43.55 23.72
C ASP A 419 12.75 44.51 24.06
N ALA A 420 12.93 45.54 23.25
CA ALA A 420 13.97 46.57 23.42
C ALA A 420 13.84 47.35 24.75
N GLU A 421 12.63 47.42 25.32
CA GLU A 421 12.36 48.05 26.61
C GLU A 421 12.57 47.10 27.81
N GLY A 422 12.86 45.83 27.55
CA GLY A 422 13.11 44.81 28.56
C GLY A 422 11.84 44.19 29.15
N GLN A 423 10.70 44.28 28.44
CA GLN A 423 9.46 43.60 28.81
C GLN A 423 9.32 42.25 28.12
N LEU A 424 8.79 41.27 28.84
CA LEU A 424 8.49 39.94 28.31
C LEU A 424 7.16 39.94 27.54
N CYS A 425 7.19 39.33 26.36
CA CYS A 425 6.06 39.17 25.47
C CYS A 425 5.90 37.69 25.12
N ILE A 426 4.69 37.16 25.24
CA ILE A 426 4.37 35.79 24.82
C ILE A 426 4.05 35.80 23.33
N LEU A 427 4.69 34.93 22.57
CA LEU A 427 4.54 34.83 21.12
C LEU A 427 3.68 33.63 20.71
N GLN A 428 3.68 32.57 21.51
CA GLN A 428 2.89 31.35 21.28
C GLN A 428 2.77 30.56 22.59
N SER A 429 1.70 29.77 22.74
CA SER A 429 1.57 28.76 23.79
C SER A 429 0.79 27.56 23.25
N ARG A 430 1.24 26.35 23.58
CA ARG A 430 0.55 25.11 23.23
C ARG A 430 0.78 24.02 24.29
N PRO A 431 -0.09 23.00 24.37
CA PRO A 431 0.12 21.86 25.27
C PRO A 431 1.47 21.17 25.02
N LEU A 432 2.19 20.85 26.08
CA LEU A 432 3.43 20.10 26.06
C LEU A 432 3.16 18.61 26.33
N GLU A 433 3.50 17.76 25.37
CA GLU A 433 3.51 16.32 25.58
C GLU A 433 4.74 15.88 26.39
N ILE A 434 4.48 15.26 27.54
CA ILE A 434 5.50 14.69 28.42
C ILE A 434 5.60 13.19 28.18
N LEU A 435 6.81 12.69 27.94
CA LEU A 435 7.05 11.25 27.86
C LEU A 435 6.89 10.61 29.25
N THR A 436 6.04 9.57 29.33
CA THR A 436 5.89 8.80 30.56
C THR A 436 7.17 8.00 30.85
N LYS A 437 7.77 8.25 32.01
CA LYS A 437 8.93 7.54 32.54
C LYS A 437 8.68 6.03 32.56
N ASN A 438 9.53 5.27 31.87
CA ASN A 438 9.66 3.83 32.09
C ASN A 438 10.93 3.59 32.91
N ASP A 439 10.78 3.19 34.17
CA ASP A 439 11.87 2.70 35.00
C ASP A 439 12.36 1.34 34.48
N ILE A 440 13.15 1.32 33.41
CA ILE A 440 13.97 0.15 33.08
C ILE A 440 15.36 0.63 32.67
N SER A 441 16.16 1.02 33.66
CA SER A 441 17.61 1.08 33.51
C SER A 441 18.15 -0.35 33.44
N LEU A 442 18.29 -0.93 32.25
CA LEU A 442 19.15 -2.09 32.04
C LEU A 442 20.60 -1.59 32.02
N ARG A 443 21.18 -1.36 33.21
CA ARG A 443 22.62 -1.17 33.32
C ARG A 443 23.32 -2.51 33.12
N GLY A 444 24.24 -2.56 32.15
CA GLY A 444 25.24 -3.62 32.05
C GLY A 444 25.00 -4.67 30.96
N VAL A 445 24.54 -4.26 29.78
CA VAL A 445 24.58 -5.12 28.60
C VAL A 445 25.98 -4.97 27.97
N GLY A 446 26.78 -6.03 28.05
CA GLY A 446 28.17 -6.03 27.59
C GLY A 446 28.28 -5.85 26.07
N GLY A 447 29.07 -4.88 25.65
CA GLY A 447 29.39 -4.58 24.26
C GLY A 447 30.31 -3.35 24.19
N GLU A 448 31.13 -3.25 23.16
CA GLU A 448 31.97 -2.07 22.94
C GLU A 448 31.07 -0.89 22.54
N VAL A 449 30.99 0.10 23.44
CA VAL A 449 30.29 1.37 23.22
C VAL A 449 31.20 2.23 22.34
N LEU A 450 30.71 2.63 21.16
CA LEU A 450 31.45 3.54 20.29
C LEU A 450 31.50 4.95 20.89
N LEU A 451 30.34 5.42 21.36
CA LEU A 451 30.15 6.76 21.93
C LEU A 451 29.12 6.70 23.04
N GLN A 452 29.36 7.44 24.13
CA GLN A 452 28.38 7.70 25.18
C GLN A 452 28.38 9.18 25.52
N CYS A 453 27.60 9.96 24.75
CA CYS A 453 27.55 11.41 24.82
C CYS A 453 26.27 11.94 24.18
N GLY A 454 26.06 13.26 24.25
CA GLY A 454 24.88 13.93 23.74
C GLY A 454 23.68 13.88 24.68
N THR A 455 22.55 14.36 24.18
CA THR A 455 21.29 14.51 24.89
C THR A 455 20.19 13.78 24.15
N THR A 456 19.42 12.97 24.89
CA THR A 456 18.20 12.33 24.37
C THR A 456 17.19 13.38 23.91
N ALA A 457 16.94 13.43 22.60
CA ALA A 457 15.85 14.22 22.02
C ALA A 457 14.55 13.41 21.94
N SER A 458 14.66 12.10 21.72
CA SER A 458 13.54 11.15 21.70
C SER A 458 14.01 9.79 22.23
N SER A 459 13.23 9.18 23.11
CA SER A 459 13.59 7.95 23.83
C SER A 459 13.49 6.69 22.97
N GLY A 460 14.13 5.62 23.44
CA GLY A 460 14.06 4.28 22.86
C GLY A 460 15.35 3.79 22.21
N ILE A 461 15.24 2.60 21.60
CA ILE A 461 16.38 1.85 21.05
C ILE A 461 16.05 1.38 19.64
N ALA A 462 16.99 1.58 18.73
CA ALA A 462 16.88 1.23 17.33
C ALA A 462 18.24 0.90 16.72
N ALA A 463 18.25 0.12 15.64
CA ALA A 463 19.46 -0.19 14.90
C ALA A 463 19.18 -0.21 13.41
N GLY A 464 20.23 0.05 12.62
CA GLY A 464 20.15 0.04 11.18
C GLY A 464 21.41 0.61 10.52
N PRO A 465 21.47 0.56 9.18
CA PRO A 465 22.59 1.09 8.42
C PRO A 465 22.70 2.60 8.60
N VAL A 466 23.92 3.10 8.77
CA VAL A 466 24.19 4.54 8.88
C VAL A 466 24.00 5.21 7.52
N HIS A 467 23.23 6.29 7.50
CA HIS A 467 23.06 7.14 6.32
C HIS A 467 23.28 8.61 6.70
N ILE A 468 24.30 9.23 6.09
CA ILE A 468 24.67 10.62 6.37
C ILE A 468 23.79 11.55 5.53
N VAL A 469 23.21 12.57 6.17
CA VAL A 469 22.35 13.57 5.54
C VAL A 469 22.93 14.96 5.73
N ASN A 470 23.30 15.60 4.63
CA ASN A 470 23.78 16.98 4.58
C ASN A 470 22.83 17.90 3.81
N CYS A 471 22.07 17.36 2.85
CA CYS A 471 21.15 18.10 2.00
C CYS A 471 19.89 17.29 1.66
N ASP A 472 18.86 17.95 1.13
CA ASP A 472 17.59 17.31 0.74
C ASP A 472 17.78 16.18 -0.28
N ALA A 473 18.81 16.26 -1.13
CA ALA A 473 19.11 15.21 -2.10
C ALA A 473 19.52 13.88 -1.42
N ASP A 474 20.13 13.93 -0.24
CA ASP A 474 20.53 12.75 0.53
C ASP A 474 19.31 12.01 1.11
N LEU A 475 18.19 12.70 1.33
CA LEU A 475 16.93 12.08 1.74
C LEU A 475 16.33 11.21 0.64
N LEU A 476 16.57 11.54 -0.63
CA LEU A 476 16.02 10.79 -1.77
C LEU A 476 16.62 9.39 -1.89
N SER A 477 17.86 9.21 -1.43
CA SER A 477 18.56 7.92 -1.39
C SER A 477 18.43 7.20 -0.04
N MET A 478 17.73 7.79 0.94
CA MET A 478 17.55 7.23 2.29
C MET A 478 16.91 5.83 2.22
N PRO A 479 17.64 4.76 2.63
CA PRO A 479 17.07 3.43 2.68
C PRO A 479 16.09 3.30 3.85
N ARG A 480 15.10 2.41 3.69
CA ARG A 480 14.22 2.06 4.81
C ARG A 480 15.00 1.29 5.87
N GLY A 481 14.73 1.60 7.13
CA GLY A 481 15.41 0.99 8.27
C GLY A 481 16.69 1.70 8.70
N ALA A 482 17.06 2.82 8.07
CA ALA A 482 18.34 3.48 8.29
C ALA A 482 18.43 4.24 9.63
N VAL A 483 19.65 4.44 10.11
CA VAL A 483 19.97 5.43 11.14
C VAL A 483 20.46 6.70 10.45
N MET A 484 19.67 7.76 10.56
CA MET A 484 20.02 9.07 9.99
C MET A 484 21.09 9.74 10.86
N VAL A 485 22.22 10.09 10.25
CA VAL A 485 23.28 10.87 10.89
C VAL A 485 23.39 12.22 10.19
N THR A 486 23.36 13.31 10.94
CA THR A 486 23.46 14.66 10.39
C THR A 486 24.27 15.57 11.30
N ASP A 487 24.86 16.64 10.74
CA ASP A 487 25.55 17.64 11.56
C ASP A 487 24.55 18.51 12.31
N GLN A 488 23.45 18.93 11.67
CA GLN A 488 22.43 19.80 12.27
C GLN A 488 21.05 19.14 12.19
N ALA A 489 20.32 19.17 13.30
CA ALA A 489 18.96 18.65 13.43
C ALA A 489 17.91 19.54 12.70
N HIS A 490 18.05 19.70 11.38
CA HIS A 490 17.22 20.57 10.57
C HIS A 490 15.77 20.06 10.47
N PRO A 491 14.74 20.94 10.55
CA PRO A 491 13.34 20.53 10.49
C PRO A 491 12.96 19.76 9.20
N ALA A 492 13.61 20.07 8.07
CA ALA A 492 13.35 19.41 6.78
C ALA A 492 13.54 17.88 6.82
N TRP A 493 14.41 17.38 7.71
CA TRP A 493 14.68 15.96 7.90
C TRP A 493 13.45 15.18 8.40
N ALA A 494 12.45 15.87 8.95
CA ALA A 494 11.19 15.27 9.37
C ALA A 494 10.46 14.52 8.22
N SER A 495 10.69 14.92 6.97
CA SER A 495 10.12 14.29 5.77
C SER A 495 10.57 12.84 5.54
N ALA A 496 11.59 12.36 6.25
CA ALA A 496 12.11 10.98 6.13
C ALA A 496 11.84 10.11 7.37
N LEU A 497 11.08 10.60 8.36
CA LEU A 497 10.88 9.90 9.64
C LEU A 497 10.19 8.53 9.50
N ASP A 498 9.36 8.32 8.48
CA ASP A 498 8.74 7.02 8.19
C ASP A 498 9.73 5.96 7.68
N ARG A 499 10.93 6.38 7.26
CA ARG A 499 11.96 5.53 6.68
C ARG A 499 13.09 5.19 7.63
N VAL A 500 13.27 5.95 8.70
CA VAL A 500 14.40 5.81 9.62
C VAL A 500 14.01 5.05 10.89
N GLU A 501 14.99 4.38 11.48
CA GLU A 501 14.88 3.71 12.77
C GLU A 501 15.41 4.58 13.91
N ALA A 502 16.41 5.45 13.67
CA ALA A 502 16.93 6.39 14.67
C ALA A 502 17.54 7.64 14.01
N ILE A 503 17.77 8.68 14.82
CA ILE A 503 18.43 9.93 14.42
C ILE A 503 19.61 10.21 15.36
N VAL A 504 20.74 10.61 14.79
CA VAL A 504 21.89 11.12 15.53
C VAL A 504 22.31 12.45 14.92
N ALA A 505 22.34 13.51 15.73
CA ALA A 505 22.70 14.85 15.25
C ALA A 505 23.86 15.47 16.03
N GLY A 506 24.75 16.17 15.32
CA GLY A 506 25.87 16.89 15.93
C GLY A 506 25.40 18.06 16.79
N HIS A 507 24.55 18.90 16.23
CA HIS A 507 23.97 20.08 16.84
C HIS A 507 22.44 19.99 16.79
N GLY A 508 21.80 20.48 17.84
CA GLY A 508 20.34 20.51 17.94
C GLY A 508 19.87 20.56 19.38
N SER A 509 18.76 21.26 19.60
CA SER A 509 18.13 21.34 20.92
C SER A 509 17.07 20.24 21.06
N ILE A 510 16.89 19.73 22.29
CA ILE A 510 15.70 18.93 22.65
C ILE A 510 14.39 19.71 22.45
N ALA A 511 14.51 21.04 22.40
CA ALA A 511 13.42 21.96 22.11
C ALA A 511 13.15 22.18 20.62
N GLY A 512 14.04 21.69 19.74
CA GLY A 512 13.94 21.91 18.29
C GLY A 512 12.81 21.12 17.65
N HIS A 513 12.38 21.55 16.46
CA HIS A 513 11.28 20.92 15.74
C HIS A 513 11.51 19.43 15.45
N LEU A 514 12.70 19.06 14.97
CA LEU A 514 12.99 17.66 14.66
C LEU A 514 12.89 16.77 15.90
N ALA A 515 13.28 17.26 17.09
CA ALA A 515 13.13 16.52 18.35
C ALA A 515 11.64 16.26 18.66
N ASN A 516 10.79 17.28 18.52
CA ASN A 516 9.36 17.17 18.76
C ASN A 516 8.72 16.12 17.83
N VAL A 517 8.99 16.21 16.53
CA VAL A 517 8.42 15.27 15.56
C VAL A 517 9.00 13.86 15.73
N ALA A 518 10.28 13.70 16.09
CA ALA A 518 10.87 12.39 16.37
C ALA A 518 10.18 11.70 17.56
N ARG A 519 9.84 12.46 18.62
CA ARG A 519 9.08 11.94 19.78
C ARG A 519 7.70 11.45 19.38
N GLU A 520 6.98 12.23 18.59
CA GLU A 520 5.67 11.87 18.06
C GLU A 520 5.69 10.58 17.22
N PHE A 521 6.71 10.41 16.38
CA PHE A 521 6.89 9.23 15.52
C PHE A 521 7.46 8.02 16.28
N GLY A 522 7.85 8.19 17.55
CA GLY A 522 8.53 7.15 18.33
C GLY A 522 9.87 6.73 17.73
N VAL A 523 10.57 7.67 17.07
CA VAL A 523 11.90 7.47 16.50
C VAL A 523 12.94 7.90 17.55
N PRO A 524 13.77 6.98 18.07
CA PRO A 524 14.86 7.32 19.00
C PRO A 524 15.82 8.36 18.40
N ALA A 525 16.20 9.35 19.21
CA ALA A 525 17.06 10.43 18.76
C ALA A 525 18.04 10.91 19.84
N ILE A 526 19.32 11.06 19.48
CA ILE A 526 20.37 11.67 20.32
C ILE A 526 20.96 12.87 19.57
N PHE A 527 20.92 14.05 20.18
CA PHE A 527 21.48 15.30 19.64
C PHE A 527 22.68 15.78 20.48
N GLY A 528 23.45 16.75 19.98
CA GLY A 528 24.56 17.34 20.73
C GLY A 528 25.80 16.46 20.79
N ILE A 529 26.07 15.70 19.72
CA ILE A 529 27.30 14.89 19.58
C ILE A 529 28.27 15.56 18.61
N GLU A 530 29.13 16.44 19.11
CA GLU A 530 30.12 17.14 18.28
C GLU A 530 30.93 16.17 17.39
N ASN A 531 31.12 16.56 16.12
CA ASN A 531 31.89 15.81 15.11
C ASN A 531 31.42 14.38 14.86
N ILE A 532 30.14 14.05 15.10
CA ILE A 532 29.60 12.69 14.93
C ILE A 532 29.90 12.09 13.54
N ILE A 533 29.82 12.89 12.47
CA ILE A 533 30.08 12.42 11.10
C ILE A 533 31.54 11.97 10.96
N GLU A 534 32.48 12.73 11.51
CA GLU A 534 33.91 12.41 11.48
C GLU A 534 34.19 11.16 12.30
N VAL A 535 33.64 11.08 13.52
CA VAL A 535 33.83 9.93 14.41
C VAL A 535 33.35 8.64 13.75
N LEU A 536 32.17 8.64 13.12
CA LEU A 536 31.66 7.44 12.43
C LEU A 536 32.47 7.13 11.17
N SER A 537 32.95 8.14 10.45
CA SER A 537 33.79 7.95 9.26
C SER A 537 35.14 7.28 9.59
N GLU A 538 35.74 7.63 10.74
CA GLU A 538 37.00 7.04 11.20
C GLU A 538 36.88 5.55 11.56
N GLN A 539 35.69 5.07 11.92
CA GLN A 539 35.43 3.66 12.21
C GLN A 539 35.30 2.80 10.94
N GLY A 540 35.18 3.40 9.75
CA GLY A 540 35.07 2.70 8.48
C GLY A 540 33.89 1.71 8.44
N GLU A 541 34.11 0.49 7.95
CA GLU A 541 33.07 -0.54 7.84
C GLU A 541 32.45 -0.93 9.19
N ALA A 542 33.14 -0.73 10.31
CA ALA A 542 32.60 -1.04 11.64
C ALA A 542 31.43 -0.13 12.03
N ALA A 543 31.30 1.06 11.44
CA ALA A 543 30.16 1.95 11.64
C ALA A 543 29.14 1.89 10.49
N ALA A 544 29.23 0.92 9.58
CA ALA A 544 28.25 0.77 8.49
C ALA A 544 26.83 0.52 9.02
N GLU A 545 26.73 -0.16 10.17
CA GLU A 545 25.49 -0.43 10.88
C GLU A 545 25.71 -0.19 12.38
N ILE A 546 24.78 0.51 13.03
CA ILE A 546 24.90 0.88 14.44
C ILE A 546 23.61 0.61 15.21
N THR A 547 23.73 0.46 16.53
CA THR A 547 22.60 0.51 17.48
C THR A 547 22.66 1.83 18.24
N VAL A 548 21.55 2.57 18.23
CA VAL A 548 21.33 3.80 18.98
C VAL A 548 20.46 3.48 20.18
N ASP A 549 21.01 3.62 21.38
CA ASP A 549 20.27 3.62 22.64
C ASP A 549 20.14 5.07 23.14
N ALA A 550 19.01 5.68 22.80
CA ALA A 550 18.75 7.07 23.17
C ALA A 550 18.44 7.22 24.67
N ASP A 551 18.02 6.15 25.35
CA ASP A 551 17.70 6.19 26.78
C ASP A 551 18.97 6.29 27.63
N SER A 552 20.08 5.69 27.18
CA SER A 552 21.38 5.76 27.84
C SER A 552 22.38 6.72 27.17
N CYS A 553 21.95 7.46 26.13
CA CYS A 553 22.79 8.28 25.26
C CYS A 553 24.02 7.51 24.72
N SER A 554 23.83 6.27 24.29
CA SER A 554 24.92 5.38 23.86
C SER A 554 24.74 4.90 22.42
N ILE A 555 25.84 4.84 21.67
CA ILE A 555 25.91 4.30 20.31
C ILE A 555 26.84 3.09 20.32
N TYR A 556 26.40 2.00 19.71
CA TYR A 556 27.14 0.74 19.61
C TYR A 556 27.41 0.37 18.15
N CYS A 557 28.55 -0.27 17.92
CA CYS A 557 28.89 -0.89 16.64
C CYS A 557 27.98 -2.11 16.37
N GLY A 558 27.39 -2.19 15.18
CA GLY A 558 26.50 -3.28 14.75
C GLY A 558 25.15 -3.34 15.49
N VAL A 559 24.36 -4.37 15.17
CA VAL A 559 23.06 -4.62 15.80
C VAL A 559 23.23 -5.38 17.13
N ARG A 560 22.81 -4.77 18.23
CA ARG A 560 22.83 -5.36 19.58
C ARG A 560 21.47 -5.94 19.94
N GLN A 561 21.23 -7.18 19.52
CA GLN A 561 19.94 -7.88 19.67
C GLN A 561 19.42 -7.89 21.11
N GLU A 562 20.33 -8.01 22.08
CA GLU A 562 20.04 -8.00 23.51
C GLU A 562 19.38 -6.71 24.03
N LEU A 563 19.56 -5.57 23.35
CA LEU A 563 18.89 -4.31 23.70
C LEU A 563 17.43 -4.26 23.22
N PHE A 564 17.01 -5.13 22.30
CA PHE A 564 15.67 -5.14 21.71
C PHE A 564 14.64 -5.95 22.49
N LEU A 565 15.05 -6.73 23.49
CA LEU A 565 14.18 -7.67 24.21
C LEU A 565 12.96 -7.02 24.89
N ASN A 566 13.04 -5.73 25.21
CA ASN A 566 11.96 -4.96 25.86
C ASN A 566 11.50 -3.76 25.01
N ARG A 567 11.76 -3.75 23.70
CA ARG A 567 11.37 -2.63 22.82
C ARG A 567 9.85 -2.52 22.74
N LYS A 568 9.31 -1.32 22.99
CA LYS A 568 7.90 -1.02 22.69
C LYS A 568 7.69 -1.04 21.17
N PRO A 569 6.60 -1.62 20.66
CA PRO A 569 6.26 -1.52 19.25
C PRO A 569 6.09 -0.04 18.87
N LYS A 570 6.50 0.33 17.64
CA LYS A 570 6.27 1.67 17.11
C LYS A 570 4.76 1.96 17.10
N PRO A 571 4.32 3.19 17.43
CA PRO A 571 2.91 3.54 17.37
C PRO A 571 2.39 3.43 15.94
N ILE A 572 1.14 2.94 15.78
CA ILE A 572 0.45 2.96 14.49
C ILE A 572 -0.17 4.35 14.32
N LEU A 573 0.56 5.25 13.67
CA LEU A 573 0.21 6.68 13.58
C LEU A 573 -1.13 6.97 12.89
N MET A 574 -1.58 6.08 12.01
CA MET A 574 -2.84 6.22 11.27
C MET A 574 -4.06 5.66 12.02
N GLU A 575 -3.87 5.06 13.19
CA GLU A 575 -4.96 4.46 13.95
C GLU A 575 -5.98 5.55 14.34
N ASN A 576 -7.25 5.36 13.96
CA ASN A 576 -8.35 6.33 14.10
C ASN A 576 -8.22 7.64 13.29
N SER A 577 -7.34 7.67 12.29
CA SER A 577 -7.23 8.82 11.39
C SER A 577 -8.43 8.94 10.43
N PRO A 578 -8.74 10.14 9.90
CA PRO A 578 -9.80 10.34 8.91
C PRO A 578 -9.67 9.47 7.66
N VAL A 579 -8.45 9.29 7.13
CA VAL A 579 -8.19 8.41 5.97
C VAL A 579 -8.48 6.96 6.32
N MET A 580 -8.06 6.49 7.50
CA MET A 580 -8.33 5.13 7.96
C MET A 580 -9.83 4.88 8.22
N GLN A 581 -10.54 5.89 8.73
CA GLN A 581 -11.99 5.83 8.88
C GLN A 581 -12.68 5.71 7.52
N CYS A 582 -12.32 6.56 6.55
CA CYS A 582 -12.84 6.47 5.19
C CYS A 582 -12.57 5.10 4.57
N LEU A 583 -11.34 4.56 4.73
CA LEU A 583 -11.00 3.23 4.24
C LEU A 583 -11.90 2.15 4.87
N ARG A 584 -12.14 2.20 6.18
CA ARG A 584 -13.04 1.26 6.88
C ARG A 584 -14.47 1.35 6.32
N GLU A 585 -15.01 2.55 6.18
CA GLU A 585 -16.38 2.76 5.68
C GLU A 585 -16.53 2.30 4.23
N VAL A 586 -15.56 2.60 3.37
CA VAL A 586 -15.61 2.16 1.97
C VAL A 586 -15.41 0.65 1.85
N THR A 587 -14.52 0.05 2.63
CA THR A 587 -14.29 -1.40 2.59
C THR A 587 -15.51 -2.21 3.03
N GLU A 588 -16.41 -1.68 3.84
CA GLU A 588 -17.71 -2.30 4.15
C GLU A 588 -18.61 -2.48 2.91
N GLN A 589 -18.43 -1.65 1.88
CA GLN A 589 -19.13 -1.76 0.58
C GLN A 589 -18.41 -2.71 -0.39
N ILE A 590 -17.16 -3.08 -0.10
CA ILE A 590 -16.29 -3.82 -1.02
C ILE A 590 -16.07 -5.26 -0.56
N ILE A 591 -15.50 -5.45 0.64
CA ILE A 591 -14.88 -6.70 1.10
C ILE A 591 -15.88 -7.73 1.63
N PRO A 592 -16.92 -7.37 2.43
CA PRO A 592 -17.80 -8.37 3.03
C PRO A 592 -18.50 -9.24 1.98
N LEU A 593 -18.38 -10.56 2.13
CA LEU A 593 -19.12 -11.53 1.33
C LEU A 593 -20.40 -11.92 2.08
N LYS A 594 -21.51 -11.29 1.74
CA LYS A 594 -22.83 -11.55 2.36
C LYS A 594 -23.57 -12.64 1.58
N LEU A 595 -23.35 -12.72 0.28
CA LEU A 595 -24.00 -13.69 -0.61
C LEU A 595 -23.19 -14.99 -0.72
N THR A 596 -23.21 -15.81 0.34
CA THR A 596 -22.35 -17.01 0.46
C THR A 596 -22.93 -18.27 -0.18
N ASN A 597 -24.26 -18.44 -0.21
CA ASN A 597 -24.92 -19.65 -0.71
C ASN A 597 -25.44 -19.50 -2.14
N ALA A 598 -24.70 -20.04 -3.10
CA ALA A 598 -25.04 -20.05 -4.54
C ALA A 598 -26.36 -20.78 -4.90
N LYS A 599 -26.86 -21.65 -4.01
CA LYS A 599 -28.10 -22.41 -4.22
C LYS A 599 -29.32 -21.75 -3.57
N SER A 600 -29.14 -20.63 -2.87
CA SER A 600 -30.24 -19.90 -2.25
C SER A 600 -31.13 -19.26 -3.31
N PRO A 601 -32.47 -19.20 -3.14
CA PRO A 601 -33.34 -18.36 -3.98
C PRO A 601 -32.95 -16.88 -3.89
N ASP A 602 -32.26 -16.46 -2.83
CA ASP A 602 -31.78 -15.10 -2.65
C ASP A 602 -30.50 -14.80 -3.47
N PHE A 603 -29.93 -15.78 -4.16
CA PHE A 603 -28.78 -15.61 -5.06
C PHE A 603 -29.22 -14.98 -6.39
N VAL A 604 -29.60 -13.71 -6.33
CA VAL A 604 -30.11 -12.89 -7.43
C VAL A 604 -29.36 -11.55 -7.52
N PRO A 605 -29.27 -10.92 -8.71
CA PRO A 605 -28.53 -9.66 -8.91
C PRO A 605 -28.94 -8.52 -7.95
N GLU A 606 -30.21 -8.44 -7.60
CA GLU A 606 -30.79 -7.38 -6.78
C GLU A 606 -30.35 -7.46 -5.31
N ASN A 607 -29.90 -8.64 -4.87
CA ASN A 607 -29.43 -8.88 -3.51
C ASN A 607 -27.92 -8.71 -3.35
N CYS A 608 -27.19 -8.42 -4.44
CA CYS A 608 -25.77 -8.10 -4.36
C CYS A 608 -25.59 -6.71 -3.72
N SER A 609 -25.08 -6.68 -2.49
CA SER A 609 -24.98 -5.45 -1.70
C SER A 609 -23.55 -4.95 -1.49
N THR A 610 -22.56 -5.74 -1.93
CA THR A 610 -21.14 -5.38 -1.92
C THR A 610 -20.48 -5.73 -3.25
N LEU A 611 -19.31 -5.16 -3.54
CA LEU A 611 -18.52 -5.56 -4.72
C LEU A 611 -18.15 -7.04 -4.68
N HIS A 612 -17.83 -7.61 -3.52
CA HIS A 612 -17.54 -9.04 -3.38
C HIS A 612 -18.77 -9.92 -3.65
N ASP A 613 -19.98 -9.49 -3.28
CA ASP A 613 -21.22 -10.19 -3.65
C ASP A 613 -21.39 -10.26 -5.18
N ILE A 614 -21.16 -9.14 -5.89
CA ILE A 614 -21.21 -9.09 -7.36
C ILE A 614 -20.13 -9.98 -7.97
N THR A 615 -18.89 -9.90 -7.48
CA THR A 615 -17.77 -10.75 -7.91
C THR A 615 -18.12 -12.24 -7.78
N ARG A 616 -18.65 -12.64 -6.61
CA ARG A 616 -19.06 -14.03 -6.35
C ARG A 616 -20.20 -14.47 -7.26
N PHE A 617 -21.20 -13.62 -7.44
CA PHE A 617 -22.34 -13.88 -8.33
C PHE A 617 -21.88 -14.06 -9.78
N CYS A 618 -21.09 -13.11 -10.29
CA CYS A 618 -20.58 -13.13 -11.65
C CYS A 618 -19.70 -14.36 -11.90
N HIS A 619 -18.85 -14.73 -10.95
CA HIS A 619 -18.04 -15.94 -11.05
C HIS A 619 -18.90 -17.21 -11.14
N GLU A 620 -19.85 -17.38 -10.21
CA GLU A 620 -20.72 -18.56 -10.17
C GLU A 620 -21.59 -18.68 -11.43
N LYS A 621 -22.23 -17.58 -11.86
CA LYS A 621 -23.07 -17.58 -13.06
C LYS A 621 -22.27 -17.64 -14.35
N GLY A 622 -21.08 -17.07 -14.40
CA GLY A 622 -20.17 -17.24 -15.54
C GLY A 622 -19.81 -18.70 -15.76
N VAL A 623 -19.49 -19.43 -14.69
CA VAL A 623 -19.24 -20.88 -14.72
C VAL A 623 -20.51 -21.62 -15.16
N ASP A 624 -21.68 -21.32 -14.57
CA ASP A 624 -22.95 -21.95 -14.94
C ASP A 624 -23.30 -21.74 -16.43
N GLU A 625 -23.12 -20.53 -16.94
CA GLU A 625 -23.34 -20.20 -18.35
C GLU A 625 -22.37 -20.93 -19.28
N MET A 626 -21.12 -21.06 -18.88
CA MET A 626 -20.10 -21.72 -19.69
C MET A 626 -20.32 -23.24 -19.76
N PHE A 627 -20.65 -23.88 -18.62
CA PHE A 627 -20.58 -25.34 -18.48
C PHE A 627 -21.93 -26.05 -18.34
N ASN A 628 -22.94 -25.41 -17.77
CA ASN A 628 -24.25 -26.03 -17.53
C ASN A 628 -25.33 -25.60 -18.55
N ASN A 629 -25.19 -24.40 -19.12
CA ASN A 629 -26.01 -23.90 -20.23
C ASN A 629 -25.16 -23.63 -21.50
N PRO A 630 -24.43 -24.63 -22.02
CA PRO A 630 -23.65 -24.43 -23.24
C PRO A 630 -24.59 -24.11 -24.41
N VAL A 631 -24.12 -23.28 -25.35
CA VAL A 631 -24.73 -23.17 -26.67
C VAL A 631 -24.77 -24.57 -27.27
N ASP A 632 -25.92 -25.03 -27.76
CA ASP A 632 -26.07 -26.35 -28.39
C ASP A 632 -25.02 -26.53 -29.50
N ILE A 633 -23.95 -27.26 -29.17
CA ILE A 633 -22.96 -27.71 -30.15
C ILE A 633 -23.68 -28.73 -31.04
N PRO A 634 -23.70 -28.56 -32.37
CA PRO A 634 -24.46 -29.44 -33.25
C PRO A 634 -24.12 -30.93 -33.01
N ALA A 635 -25.15 -31.74 -32.77
CA ALA A 635 -25.00 -33.18 -32.56
C ALA A 635 -24.46 -33.86 -33.84
N GLY A 636 -23.14 -34.03 -33.91
CA GLY A 636 -22.42 -34.56 -35.07
C GLY A 636 -21.03 -33.96 -35.28
N SER A 637 -20.71 -32.84 -34.61
CA SER A 637 -19.42 -32.13 -34.75
C SER A 637 -18.27 -32.78 -33.99
N ALA A 638 -18.57 -33.50 -32.90
CA ALA A 638 -17.57 -34.17 -32.08
C ALA A 638 -17.22 -35.57 -32.64
N ARG A 639 -15.95 -35.80 -32.96
CA ARG A 639 -15.42 -37.06 -33.51
C ARG A 639 -14.65 -37.81 -32.42
N ARG A 640 -14.79 -39.13 -32.31
CA ARG A 640 -14.05 -39.89 -31.30
C ARG A 640 -12.57 -39.98 -31.66
N LEU A 641 -11.66 -39.65 -30.74
CA LEU A 641 -10.23 -39.90 -30.93
C LEU A 641 -9.96 -41.40 -30.77
N CYS A 642 -9.39 -42.03 -31.80
CA CYS A 642 -9.01 -43.44 -31.79
C CYS A 642 -7.57 -43.56 -31.30
N THR A 643 -7.40 -44.12 -30.11
CA THR A 643 -6.11 -44.24 -29.41
C THR A 643 -6.10 -45.52 -28.59
N ASP A 644 -4.92 -46.06 -28.33
CA ASP A 644 -4.75 -47.27 -27.51
C ASP A 644 -4.87 -47.03 -26.00
N VAL A 645 -5.15 -45.79 -25.57
CA VAL A 645 -5.36 -45.49 -24.15
C VAL A 645 -6.77 -45.85 -23.67
N PRO A 646 -6.92 -46.33 -22.42
CA PRO A 646 -8.22 -46.70 -21.86
C PRO A 646 -9.24 -45.55 -21.77
N THR A 647 -8.76 -44.30 -21.74
CA THR A 647 -9.62 -43.11 -21.61
C THR A 647 -10.13 -42.67 -22.98
N GLN A 648 -11.44 -42.52 -23.13
CA GLN A 648 -12.04 -42.04 -24.37
C GLN A 648 -12.04 -40.51 -24.43
N TYR A 649 -11.63 -39.97 -25.57
CA TYR A 649 -11.65 -38.54 -25.88
C TYR A 649 -12.50 -38.24 -27.12
N TRP A 650 -13.16 -37.09 -27.12
CA TRP A 650 -13.95 -36.57 -28.24
C TRP A 650 -13.34 -35.26 -28.73
N MET A 651 -13.11 -35.18 -30.03
CA MET A 651 -12.49 -34.04 -30.72
C MET A 651 -13.55 -33.15 -31.36
N LEU A 652 -13.43 -31.85 -31.17
CA LEU A 652 -14.21 -30.84 -31.84
C LEU A 652 -13.27 -29.89 -32.57
N ASP A 653 -13.38 -29.84 -33.90
CA ASP A 653 -12.57 -28.97 -34.74
C ASP A 653 -13.23 -27.59 -34.87
N LEU A 654 -12.53 -26.56 -34.39
CA LEU A 654 -12.88 -25.15 -34.46
C LEU A 654 -12.43 -24.51 -35.78
N GLY A 655 -11.62 -25.22 -36.57
CA GLY A 655 -11.06 -24.77 -37.85
C GLY A 655 -9.56 -25.05 -37.94
N GLY A 656 -9.14 -25.83 -38.94
CA GLY A 656 -7.73 -26.09 -39.22
C GLY A 656 -7.02 -26.98 -38.19
N GLY A 657 -7.71 -27.47 -37.16
CA GLY A 657 -7.14 -28.30 -36.10
C GLY A 657 -7.05 -29.79 -36.45
N ILE A 658 -7.81 -30.26 -37.47
CA ILE A 658 -7.85 -31.66 -37.92
C ILE A 658 -7.73 -31.73 -39.45
N ALA A 659 -6.94 -32.68 -39.96
CA ALA A 659 -6.78 -32.95 -41.38
C ALA A 659 -8.00 -33.70 -41.97
N GLY A 660 -8.49 -33.22 -43.13
CA GLY A 660 -9.46 -33.93 -43.96
C GLY A 660 -10.95 -33.81 -43.58
N GLN A 661 -11.82 -34.04 -44.56
CA GLN A 661 -13.29 -34.02 -44.43
C GLN A 661 -13.87 -35.44 -44.56
N THR A 662 -13.75 -36.31 -43.54
CA THR A 662 -14.78 -37.31 -43.12
C THR A 662 -14.27 -38.35 -42.10
N THR A 663 -15.10 -38.60 -41.08
CA THR A 663 -15.54 -39.86 -40.42
C THR A 663 -15.79 -39.61 -38.92
N LYS A 664 -16.62 -40.44 -38.26
CA LYS A 664 -16.99 -40.31 -36.83
C LYS A 664 -15.80 -40.51 -35.87
N ALA A 665 -14.63 -40.87 -36.39
CA ALA A 665 -13.42 -41.18 -35.66
C ALA A 665 -12.21 -40.43 -36.26
N VAL A 666 -11.26 -40.01 -35.43
CA VAL A 666 -10.05 -39.25 -35.78
C VAL A 666 -8.85 -39.94 -35.13
N SER A 667 -7.75 -40.13 -35.85
CA SER A 667 -6.50 -40.64 -35.29
C SER A 667 -5.60 -39.49 -34.81
N ILE A 668 -4.57 -39.77 -34.02
CA ILE A 668 -3.62 -38.72 -33.60
C ILE A 668 -2.86 -38.11 -34.78
N ASP A 669 -2.61 -38.90 -35.84
CA ASP A 669 -1.92 -38.47 -37.06
C ASP A 669 -2.72 -37.47 -37.89
N ASP A 670 -4.04 -37.43 -37.66
CA ASP A 670 -4.95 -36.48 -38.30
C ASP A 670 -4.95 -35.11 -37.60
N ILE A 671 -4.33 -34.97 -36.42
CA ILE A 671 -4.34 -33.71 -35.67
C ILE A 671 -3.28 -32.75 -36.24
N ARG A 672 -3.68 -31.48 -36.42
CA ARG A 672 -2.83 -30.37 -36.88
C ARG A 672 -2.61 -29.28 -35.83
N SER A 673 -3.41 -29.28 -34.76
CA SER A 673 -3.23 -28.38 -33.62
C SER A 673 -1.93 -28.68 -32.88
N GLU A 674 -0.92 -27.83 -33.05
CA GLU A 674 0.35 -27.96 -32.31
C GLU A 674 0.16 -27.93 -30.79
N PRO A 675 -0.70 -27.05 -30.22
CA PRO A 675 -0.96 -27.06 -28.78
C PRO A 675 -1.62 -28.35 -28.28
N MET A 676 -2.50 -28.98 -29.07
CA MET A 676 -3.08 -30.27 -28.69
C MET A 676 -2.05 -31.38 -28.73
N LEU A 677 -1.22 -31.45 -29.77
CA LEU A 677 -0.16 -32.44 -29.90
C LEU A 677 0.86 -32.31 -28.75
N ALA A 678 1.24 -31.09 -28.39
CA ALA A 678 2.11 -30.81 -27.25
C ALA A 678 1.49 -31.29 -25.93
N LEU A 679 0.21 -30.98 -25.69
CA LEU A 679 -0.52 -31.46 -24.53
C LEU A 679 -0.59 -32.99 -24.49
N TRP A 680 -0.90 -33.61 -25.64
CA TRP A 680 -0.99 -35.06 -25.80
C TRP A 680 0.35 -35.75 -25.53
N GLN A 681 1.45 -35.19 -26.01
CA GLN A 681 2.81 -35.67 -25.75
C GLN A 681 3.10 -35.67 -24.24
N GLY A 682 2.79 -34.56 -23.55
CA GLY A 682 2.95 -34.47 -22.10
C GLY A 682 2.18 -35.55 -21.33
N MET A 683 0.95 -35.85 -21.77
CA MET A 683 0.09 -36.87 -21.15
C MET A 683 0.61 -38.30 -21.33
N HIS A 684 1.43 -38.57 -22.37
CA HIS A 684 1.85 -39.92 -22.76
C HIS A 684 3.34 -40.18 -22.64
N ALA A 685 4.14 -39.15 -22.35
CA ALA A 685 5.59 -39.28 -22.31
C ALA A 685 6.09 -40.31 -21.28
N MET A 686 5.33 -40.52 -20.20
CA MET A 686 5.65 -41.48 -19.16
C MET A 686 4.41 -42.33 -18.83
N PRO A 687 4.51 -43.67 -18.80
CA PRO A 687 3.38 -44.52 -18.43
C PRO A 687 2.96 -44.25 -16.98
N TRP A 688 1.67 -43.97 -16.78
CA TRP A 688 1.12 -43.85 -15.44
C TRP A 688 1.02 -45.25 -14.79
N GLN A 689 1.76 -45.46 -13.71
CA GLN A 689 1.85 -46.76 -13.02
C GLN A 689 0.64 -47.08 -12.11
N GLY A 690 -0.40 -46.24 -12.11
CA GLY A 690 -1.54 -46.33 -11.19
C GLY A 690 -1.42 -45.36 -10.01
N PRO A 691 -2.50 -45.20 -9.22
CA PRO A 691 -2.44 -44.39 -8.02
C PRO A 691 -1.57 -45.13 -6.98
N PRO A 692 -0.80 -44.41 -6.13
CA PRO A 692 -0.08 -45.06 -5.04
C PRO A 692 -1.09 -45.77 -4.11
N PRO A 693 -0.75 -46.93 -3.51
CA PRO A 693 -1.66 -47.62 -2.62
C PRO A 693 -2.07 -46.71 -1.46
N PRO A 694 -3.38 -46.49 -1.21
CA PRO A 694 -3.82 -45.65 -0.10
C PRO A 694 -3.46 -46.29 1.23
N ASP A 695 -3.15 -45.47 2.24
CA ASP A 695 -3.06 -45.93 3.62
C ASP A 695 -4.45 -46.37 4.13
N ALA A 696 -4.51 -47.21 5.17
CA ALA A 696 -5.77 -47.71 5.72
C ALA A 696 -6.75 -46.57 6.11
N GLN A 697 -6.20 -45.41 6.48
CA GLN A 697 -6.93 -44.19 6.80
C GLN A 697 -7.48 -43.48 5.55
N GLY A 698 -6.72 -43.45 4.45
CA GLY A 698 -7.13 -42.89 3.15
C GLY A 698 -8.15 -43.74 2.40
N PHE A 699 -8.14 -45.06 2.58
CA PHE A 699 -9.21 -45.91 2.04
C PHE A 699 -10.55 -45.68 2.76
N LEU A 700 -10.53 -45.50 4.08
CA LEU A 700 -11.74 -45.27 4.88
C LEU A 700 -12.38 -43.90 4.61
N SER A 701 -11.57 -42.85 4.38
CA SER A 701 -12.08 -41.52 4.03
C SER A 701 -12.81 -41.50 2.69
N VAL A 702 -12.31 -42.21 1.68
CA VAL A 702 -12.95 -42.36 0.36
C VAL A 702 -14.33 -43.02 0.48
N VAL A 703 -14.46 -44.06 1.31
CA VAL A 703 -15.74 -44.77 1.55
C VAL A 703 -16.75 -43.89 2.30
N MET A 704 -16.30 -43.10 3.28
CA MET A 704 -17.15 -42.13 3.98
C MET A 704 -17.62 -40.99 3.06
N GLU A 705 -16.75 -40.49 2.19
CA GLU A 705 -17.08 -39.37 1.30
C GLU A 705 -18.00 -39.82 0.15
N ALA A 706 -17.85 -41.06 -0.33
CA ALA A 706 -18.74 -41.68 -1.32
C ALA A 706 -20.17 -41.95 -0.78
N THR A 707 -20.33 -42.16 0.53
CA THR A 707 -21.65 -42.40 1.16
C THR A 707 -22.37 -41.11 1.55
N ALA A 708 -21.65 -39.99 1.69
CA ALA A 708 -22.22 -38.70 2.09
C ALA A 708 -22.70 -37.82 0.92
N ASN A 709 -22.41 -38.19 -0.34
CA ASN A 709 -22.71 -37.35 -1.50
C ASN A 709 -23.54 -38.10 -2.57
N PRO A 710 -24.86 -37.83 -2.69
CA PRO A 710 -25.76 -38.52 -3.62
C PRO A 710 -25.41 -38.34 -5.11
N ALA A 711 -24.56 -37.36 -5.45
CA ALA A 711 -24.04 -37.18 -6.81
C ALA A 711 -23.02 -38.25 -7.24
N LEU A 712 -22.73 -39.23 -6.37
CA LEU A 712 -21.73 -40.29 -6.53
C LEU A 712 -22.34 -41.69 -6.74
N GLU A 713 -23.66 -41.83 -6.92
CA GLU A 713 -24.26 -43.12 -7.27
C GLU A 713 -23.79 -43.61 -8.65
N ALA A 714 -23.11 -44.76 -8.67
CA ALA A 714 -22.75 -45.48 -9.87
C ALA A 714 -24.01 -46.10 -10.51
N GLY A 715 -24.73 -45.34 -11.33
CA GLY A 715 -25.90 -45.87 -12.05
C GLY A 715 -26.81 -44.89 -12.76
N ALA A 716 -26.72 -43.57 -12.53
CA ALA A 716 -27.58 -42.61 -13.22
C ALA A 716 -27.05 -42.32 -14.64
N SER A 717 -27.71 -42.88 -15.66
CA SER A 717 -27.56 -42.45 -17.06
C SER A 717 -28.03 -41.00 -17.19
N ASN A 718 -27.20 -40.07 -17.70
CA ASN A 718 -27.66 -38.86 -18.40
C ASN A 718 -26.52 -38.08 -19.10
N ALA A 719 -26.93 -37.27 -20.08
CA ALA A 719 -26.19 -36.76 -21.22
C ALA A 719 -25.03 -35.77 -20.93
N MET A 720 -24.03 -35.80 -21.82
CA MET A 720 -22.92 -34.84 -22.05
C MET A 720 -21.90 -34.56 -20.93
N GLY A 721 -22.28 -34.59 -19.64
CA GLY A 721 -21.40 -34.24 -18.50
C GLY A 721 -20.37 -35.29 -18.04
N GLN A 722 -20.12 -36.34 -18.82
CA GLN A 722 -19.22 -37.45 -18.46
C GLN A 722 -18.15 -37.78 -19.52
N ARG A 723 -17.96 -36.94 -20.54
CA ARG A 723 -17.03 -37.21 -21.66
C ARG A 723 -15.85 -36.24 -21.64
N ASN A 724 -14.65 -36.72 -21.99
CA ASN A 724 -13.45 -35.89 -22.10
C ASN A 724 -13.38 -35.27 -23.50
N TYR A 725 -13.37 -33.95 -23.60
CA TYR A 725 -13.42 -33.24 -24.89
C TYR A 725 -12.14 -32.46 -25.13
N PHE A 726 -11.62 -32.58 -26.34
CA PHE A 726 -10.65 -31.64 -26.91
C PHE A 726 -11.36 -30.76 -27.92
N MET A 727 -11.21 -29.46 -27.78
CA MET A 727 -11.61 -28.46 -28.77
C MET A 727 -10.33 -27.90 -29.38
N VAL A 728 -10.16 -28.02 -30.70
CA VAL A 728 -8.90 -27.74 -31.37
C VAL A 728 -9.09 -26.80 -32.55
N GLY A 729 -8.24 -25.78 -32.64
CA GLY A 729 -7.98 -24.99 -33.85
C GLY A 729 -6.54 -25.22 -34.32
N SER A 730 -6.13 -24.58 -35.42
CA SER A 730 -4.74 -24.70 -35.94
C SER A 730 -3.66 -24.38 -34.89
N ASP A 731 -3.93 -23.38 -34.06
CA ASP A 731 -3.04 -22.79 -33.06
C ASP A 731 -3.69 -22.74 -31.66
N TYR A 732 -4.77 -23.49 -31.45
CA TYR A 732 -5.54 -23.48 -30.22
C TYR A 732 -5.91 -24.90 -29.77
N CYS A 733 -5.89 -25.13 -28.46
CA CYS A 733 -6.39 -26.34 -27.84
C CYS A 733 -7.04 -26.02 -26.49
N ASN A 734 -8.23 -26.58 -26.25
CA ASN A 734 -8.85 -26.65 -24.94
C ASN A 734 -9.27 -28.10 -24.64
N LEU A 735 -8.74 -28.64 -23.55
CA LEU A 735 -9.10 -29.94 -23.00
C LEU A 735 -9.98 -29.75 -21.77
N GLN A 736 -11.18 -30.32 -21.81
CA GLN A 736 -12.01 -30.54 -20.64
C GLN A 736 -12.02 -32.03 -20.32
N SER A 737 -11.51 -32.40 -19.16
CA SER A 737 -11.40 -33.80 -18.76
C SER A 737 -11.91 -34.01 -17.35
N ARG A 738 -12.62 -35.13 -17.15
CA ARG A 738 -13.06 -35.62 -15.85
C ARG A 738 -12.49 -37.00 -15.62
N PHE A 739 -11.66 -37.11 -14.59
CA PHE A 739 -11.08 -38.39 -14.17
C PHE A 739 -11.58 -38.78 -12.79
N GLY A 740 -12.69 -39.53 -12.75
CA GLY A 740 -13.34 -39.91 -11.50
C GLY A 740 -13.78 -38.67 -10.70
N PHE A 741 -13.08 -38.40 -9.60
CA PHE A 741 -13.33 -37.27 -8.69
C PHE A 741 -12.59 -35.96 -9.05
N HIS A 742 -11.76 -35.96 -10.10
CA HIS A 742 -10.98 -34.81 -10.52
C HIS A 742 -11.53 -34.18 -11.80
N PHE A 743 -11.58 -32.85 -11.84
CA PHE A 743 -11.93 -32.05 -13.00
C PHE A 743 -10.73 -31.21 -13.43
N SER A 744 -10.37 -31.28 -14.70
CA SER A 744 -9.25 -30.53 -15.26
C SER A 744 -9.66 -29.81 -16.54
N THR A 745 -9.36 -28.52 -16.61
CA THR A 745 -9.42 -27.72 -17.82
C THR A 745 -8.01 -27.28 -18.17
N VAL A 746 -7.56 -27.56 -19.38
CA VAL A 746 -6.30 -27.07 -19.93
C VAL A 746 -6.59 -26.31 -21.20
N GLU A 747 -6.05 -25.11 -21.34
CA GLU A 747 -6.22 -24.27 -22.54
C GLU A 747 -4.87 -23.70 -22.97
N GLY A 748 -4.65 -23.60 -24.28
CA GLY A 748 -3.47 -22.96 -24.83
C GLY A 748 -3.70 -22.41 -26.22
N HIS A 749 -3.17 -21.22 -26.45
CA HIS A 749 -3.17 -20.54 -27.75
C HIS A 749 -1.74 -20.17 -28.13
N ALA A 750 -1.25 -20.71 -29.25
CA ALA A 750 0.11 -20.57 -29.76
C ALA A 750 0.11 -19.96 -31.17
N GLY A 751 -0.37 -18.73 -31.25
CA GLY A 751 -0.42 -17.92 -32.47
C GLY A 751 0.88 -17.15 -32.76
N PRO A 752 0.91 -16.39 -33.87
CA PRO A 752 2.09 -15.64 -34.32
C PRO A 752 2.40 -14.40 -33.47
N PHE A 753 1.43 -13.89 -32.69
CA PHE A 753 1.55 -12.69 -31.88
C PHE A 753 1.76 -13.05 -30.40
N THR A 754 2.87 -12.58 -29.83
CA THR A 754 3.29 -12.94 -28.46
C THR A 754 2.29 -12.47 -27.39
N ASP A 755 1.67 -11.31 -27.58
CA ASP A 755 0.70 -10.69 -26.69
C ASP A 755 -0.66 -11.41 -26.65
N GLU A 756 -0.97 -12.22 -27.67
CA GLU A 756 -2.18 -13.03 -27.72
C GLU A 756 -1.98 -14.45 -27.16
N ASN A 757 -0.73 -14.86 -26.95
CA ASN A 757 -0.34 -16.21 -26.60
C ASN A 757 -0.40 -16.49 -25.09
N TYR A 758 -0.99 -17.64 -24.74
CA TYR A 758 -1.12 -18.06 -23.35
C TYR A 758 -1.26 -19.58 -23.19
N VAL A 759 -1.02 -20.02 -21.97
CA VAL A 759 -1.35 -21.37 -21.49
C VAL A 759 -2.00 -21.27 -20.11
N TYR A 760 -3.04 -22.05 -19.88
CA TYR A 760 -3.89 -22.00 -18.69
C TYR A 760 -4.24 -23.41 -18.20
N LEU A 761 -4.21 -23.59 -16.87
CA LEU A 761 -4.68 -24.76 -16.16
C LEU A 761 -5.69 -24.35 -15.09
N GLN A 762 -6.80 -25.09 -15.03
CA GLN A 762 -7.62 -25.22 -13.84
C GLN A 762 -7.74 -26.69 -13.45
N LEU A 763 -7.41 -27.01 -12.21
CA LEU A 763 -7.52 -28.37 -11.68
C LEU A 763 -8.23 -28.35 -10.33
N MET A 764 -9.31 -29.12 -10.15
CA MET A 764 -10.09 -29.14 -8.91
C MET A 764 -10.70 -30.52 -8.62
N GLY A 765 -11.13 -30.73 -7.37
CA GLY A 765 -11.72 -31.99 -6.91
C GLY A 765 -10.72 -32.97 -6.30
N GLY A 766 -11.17 -34.17 -5.94
CA GLY A 766 -10.35 -35.20 -5.30
C GLY A 766 -11.20 -36.25 -4.60
N GLY A 767 -10.59 -37.41 -4.35
CA GLY A 767 -11.25 -38.55 -3.70
C GLY A 767 -10.99 -38.63 -2.20
N ALA A 768 -10.16 -37.74 -1.65
CA ALA A 768 -9.77 -37.72 -0.25
C ALA A 768 -10.31 -36.51 0.52
N ASP A 769 -10.08 -36.48 1.83
CA ASP A 769 -10.52 -35.41 2.71
C ASP A 769 -9.92 -34.04 2.34
N SER A 770 -10.57 -32.97 2.80
CA SER A 770 -10.23 -31.58 2.48
C SER A 770 -8.77 -31.22 2.77
N LYS A 771 -8.15 -31.78 3.81
CA LYS A 771 -6.75 -31.46 4.17
C LYS A 771 -5.78 -32.04 3.13
N ARG A 772 -5.99 -33.28 2.70
CA ARG A 772 -5.15 -33.95 1.69
C ARG A 772 -5.31 -33.30 0.31
N ARG A 773 -6.52 -32.90 -0.05
CA ARG A 773 -6.80 -32.15 -1.29
C ARG A 773 -6.08 -30.79 -1.32
N LYS A 774 -6.06 -30.05 -0.20
CA LYS A 774 -5.31 -28.79 -0.06
C LYS A 774 -3.80 -28.98 -0.20
N LEU A 775 -3.25 -30.05 0.39
CA LEU A 775 -1.83 -30.38 0.25
C LEU A 775 -1.46 -30.68 -1.21
N ARG A 776 -2.30 -31.44 -1.93
CA ARG A 776 -2.13 -31.69 -3.38
C ARG A 776 -2.16 -30.38 -4.16
N ALA A 777 -3.16 -29.52 -3.92
CA ALA A 777 -3.30 -28.26 -4.64
C ALA A 777 -2.06 -27.35 -4.44
N SER A 778 -1.61 -27.19 -3.20
CA SER A 778 -0.41 -26.39 -2.87
C SER A 778 0.85 -26.94 -3.54
N MET A 779 1.07 -28.26 -3.51
CA MET A 779 2.22 -28.90 -4.13
C MET A 779 2.23 -28.73 -5.66
N ILE A 780 1.08 -28.88 -6.33
CA ILE A 780 0.98 -28.64 -7.79
C ILE A 780 1.26 -27.17 -8.12
N SER A 781 0.72 -26.24 -7.32
CA SER A 781 0.99 -24.81 -7.49
C SER A 781 2.48 -24.50 -7.40
N ASN A 782 3.20 -25.11 -6.44
CA ASN A 782 4.65 -24.94 -6.29
C ASN A 782 5.43 -25.50 -7.49
N VAL A 783 5.05 -26.69 -7.99
CA VAL A 783 5.69 -27.30 -9.18
C VAL A 783 5.54 -26.38 -10.39
N LEU A 784 4.33 -25.88 -10.64
CA LEU A 784 4.04 -25.02 -11.79
C LEU A 784 4.72 -23.65 -11.67
N ALA A 785 4.74 -23.05 -10.47
CA ALA A 785 5.47 -21.82 -10.21
C ALA A 785 6.96 -21.93 -10.55
N ARG A 786 7.61 -23.04 -10.16
CA ARG A 786 9.02 -23.31 -10.52
C ARG A 786 9.27 -23.54 -12.00
N LYS A 787 8.23 -23.82 -12.78
CA LYS A 787 8.30 -23.99 -14.24
C LYS A 787 7.82 -22.74 -15.00
N GLY A 788 7.65 -21.61 -14.31
CA GLY A 788 7.40 -20.31 -14.92
C GLY A 788 5.93 -19.89 -15.02
N PHE A 789 5.01 -20.63 -14.41
CA PHE A 789 3.60 -20.25 -14.34
C PHE A 789 3.35 -19.29 -13.17
N THR A 790 2.46 -18.32 -13.37
CA THR A 790 1.76 -17.68 -12.24
C THR A 790 0.72 -18.68 -11.73
N ALA A 791 1.03 -19.36 -10.63
CA ALA A 791 0.20 -20.44 -10.09
C ALA A 791 -0.28 -20.12 -8.67
N THR A 792 -1.58 -20.32 -8.42
CA THR A 792 -2.22 -20.15 -7.12
C THR A 792 -3.04 -21.39 -6.76
N ALA A 793 -3.03 -21.75 -5.48
CA ALA A 793 -3.88 -22.79 -4.92
C ALA A 793 -4.91 -22.15 -3.98
N LYS A 794 -6.20 -22.37 -4.24
CA LYS A 794 -7.32 -21.93 -3.39
C LYS A 794 -8.15 -23.15 -3.01
N ASP A 795 -8.13 -23.49 -1.73
CA ASP A 795 -8.67 -24.76 -1.22
C ASP A 795 -8.12 -25.98 -1.99
N ASP A 796 -8.96 -26.73 -2.72
CA ASP A 796 -8.54 -27.88 -3.53
C ASP A 796 -8.38 -27.57 -5.03
N ALA A 797 -8.58 -26.31 -5.42
CA ALA A 797 -8.44 -25.83 -6.77
C ALA A 797 -7.05 -25.23 -7.01
N VAL A 798 -6.47 -25.53 -8.17
CA VAL A 798 -5.23 -24.97 -8.68
C VAL A 798 -5.53 -24.20 -9.95
N PHE A 799 -5.08 -22.95 -9.98
CA PHE A 799 -5.12 -22.09 -11.16
C PHE A 799 -3.69 -21.76 -11.54
N ALA A 800 -3.29 -22.02 -12.78
CA ALA A 800 -1.96 -21.68 -13.25
C ALA A 800 -2.02 -21.11 -14.66
N ARG A 801 -1.25 -20.04 -14.91
CA ARG A 801 -1.23 -19.38 -16.23
C ARG A 801 0.15 -18.85 -16.62
N MET A 802 0.40 -18.79 -17.92
CA MET A 802 1.46 -17.96 -18.53
C MET A 802 0.84 -17.21 -19.70
N GLU A 803 1.15 -15.93 -19.85
CA GLU A 803 0.57 -15.03 -20.85
C GLU A 803 1.67 -14.12 -21.41
N ASN A 804 1.45 -13.52 -22.59
CA ASN A 804 2.43 -12.67 -23.27
C ASN A 804 3.75 -13.40 -23.56
N ILE A 805 3.67 -14.68 -23.96
CA ILE A 805 4.81 -15.56 -24.15
C ILE A 805 4.95 -16.03 -25.60
N PRO A 806 6.17 -16.31 -26.11
CA PRO A 806 6.33 -16.87 -27.45
C PRO A 806 5.57 -18.19 -27.63
N ALA A 807 5.09 -18.49 -28.85
CA ALA A 807 4.36 -19.72 -29.15
C ALA A 807 5.12 -20.99 -28.70
N ALA A 808 6.45 -21.02 -28.88
CA ALA A 808 7.29 -22.14 -28.41
C ALA A 808 7.27 -22.34 -26.87
N SER A 809 7.01 -21.28 -26.10
CA SER A 809 6.83 -21.36 -24.65
C SER A 809 5.43 -21.86 -24.30
N VAL A 810 4.41 -21.51 -25.08
CA VAL A 810 3.05 -22.08 -24.95
C VAL A 810 3.08 -23.59 -25.16
N LEU A 811 3.72 -24.07 -26.22
CA LEU A 811 3.83 -25.51 -26.49
C LEU A 811 4.54 -26.25 -25.36
N ARG A 812 5.65 -25.71 -24.83
CA ARG A 812 6.32 -26.26 -23.64
C ARG A 812 5.41 -26.26 -22.41
N GLY A 813 4.67 -25.18 -22.17
CA GLY A 813 3.68 -25.10 -21.12
C GLY A 813 2.60 -26.18 -21.26
N MET A 814 2.06 -26.37 -22.46
CA MET A 814 1.06 -27.41 -22.75
C MET A 814 1.57 -28.83 -22.47
N MET A 815 2.83 -29.13 -22.83
CA MET A 815 3.47 -30.41 -22.48
C MET A 815 3.56 -30.61 -20.96
N ILE A 816 3.99 -29.58 -20.22
CA ILE A 816 4.09 -29.62 -18.75
C ILE A 816 2.72 -29.89 -18.14
N LEU A 817 1.69 -29.14 -18.59
CA LEU A 817 0.33 -29.31 -18.09
C LEU A 817 -0.21 -30.71 -18.38
N GLY A 818 0.07 -31.28 -19.56
CA GLY A 818 -0.30 -32.65 -19.92
C GLY A 818 0.26 -33.70 -18.97
N HIS A 819 1.53 -33.56 -18.60
CA HIS A 819 2.15 -34.44 -17.61
C HIS A 819 1.52 -34.25 -16.23
N VAL A 820 1.33 -33.00 -15.79
CA VAL A 820 0.75 -32.68 -14.48
C VAL A 820 -0.66 -33.26 -14.32
N ILE A 821 -1.55 -33.10 -15.30
CA ILE A 821 -2.94 -33.59 -15.17
C ILE A 821 -3.03 -35.13 -15.08
N VAL A 822 -2.08 -35.86 -15.68
CA VAL A 822 -2.05 -37.33 -15.63
C VAL A 822 -1.41 -37.81 -14.33
N HIS A 823 -0.25 -37.26 -13.96
CA HIS A 823 0.58 -37.77 -12.87
C HIS A 823 0.19 -37.24 -11.49
N THR A 824 -0.69 -36.24 -11.42
CA THR A 824 -1.25 -35.75 -10.15
C THR A 824 -2.62 -36.31 -9.81
N ARG A 825 -3.17 -37.13 -10.72
CA ARG A 825 -4.46 -37.76 -10.58
C ARG A 825 -4.47 -38.72 -9.39
N GLN A 826 -5.40 -38.51 -8.45
CA GLN A 826 -5.57 -39.34 -7.25
C GLN A 826 -4.37 -39.36 -6.28
N LEU A 827 -3.40 -38.45 -6.43
CA LEU A 827 -2.28 -38.33 -5.48
C LEU A 827 -2.75 -37.90 -4.07
N ASP A 828 -3.87 -37.19 -3.99
CA ASP A 828 -4.51 -36.82 -2.71
C ASP A 828 -4.84 -38.04 -1.84
N MET A 829 -5.08 -39.21 -2.45
CA MET A 829 -5.35 -40.46 -1.73
C MET A 829 -4.12 -41.01 -0.99
N ALA A 830 -2.91 -40.64 -1.42
CA ALA A 830 -1.64 -41.10 -0.87
C ALA A 830 -0.91 -40.03 -0.02
N MET A 831 -1.42 -38.80 0.03
CA MET A 831 -0.79 -37.67 0.73
C MET A 831 -1.28 -37.55 2.18
N SER A 832 -0.80 -38.43 3.06
CA SER A 832 -1.15 -38.44 4.48
C SER A 832 -0.39 -37.41 5.34
N ASP A 833 0.78 -36.93 4.87
CA ASP A 833 1.59 -35.92 5.56
C ASP A 833 2.31 -34.94 4.59
N PRO A 834 2.84 -33.80 5.08
CA PRO A 834 3.56 -32.82 4.25
C PRO A 834 4.89 -33.31 3.65
N ASN A 835 5.52 -34.36 4.19
CA ASN A 835 6.76 -34.91 3.64
C ASN A 835 6.50 -35.75 2.40
N ALA A 836 5.41 -36.52 2.37
CA ALA A 836 4.94 -37.24 1.19
C ALA A 836 4.65 -36.27 0.03
N ALA A 837 4.03 -35.12 0.32
CA ALA A 837 3.80 -34.08 -0.68
C ALA A 837 5.12 -33.56 -1.29
N LYS A 838 6.16 -33.31 -0.48
CA LYS A 838 7.48 -32.88 -0.96
C LYS A 838 8.19 -33.93 -1.81
N GLN A 839 8.04 -35.22 -1.49
CA GLN A 839 8.62 -36.31 -2.30
C GLN A 839 7.98 -36.37 -3.68
N HIS A 840 6.65 -36.22 -3.75
CA HIS A 840 5.93 -36.14 -5.04
C HIS A 840 6.27 -34.87 -5.81
N GLU A 841 6.45 -33.73 -5.12
CA GLU A 841 6.91 -32.47 -5.73
C GLU A 841 8.27 -32.65 -6.42
N HIS A 842 9.24 -33.26 -5.74
CA HIS A 842 10.57 -33.51 -6.29
C HIS A 842 10.51 -34.40 -7.53
N LYS A 843 9.78 -35.52 -7.42
CA LYS A 843 9.62 -36.47 -8.53
C LYS A 843 8.98 -35.79 -9.75
N LEU A 844 7.92 -35.02 -9.57
CA LEU A 844 7.29 -34.29 -10.68
C LEU A 844 8.24 -33.30 -11.35
N LEU A 845 9.09 -32.62 -10.58
CA LEU A 845 10.07 -31.67 -11.13
C LEU A 845 11.15 -32.38 -11.95
N GLU A 846 11.61 -33.56 -11.51
CA GLU A 846 12.55 -34.41 -12.26
C GLU A 846 11.92 -34.94 -13.54
N ASP A 847 10.71 -35.51 -13.44
CA ASP A 847 9.96 -36.07 -14.56
C ASP A 847 9.71 -34.98 -15.63
N ILE A 848 9.31 -33.77 -15.22
CA ILE A 848 9.11 -32.63 -16.12
C ILE A 848 10.43 -32.17 -16.76
N SER A 849 11.56 -32.18 -16.02
CA SER A 849 12.86 -31.80 -16.60
C SER A 849 13.29 -32.81 -17.67
N SER A 850 13.17 -34.11 -17.40
CA SER A 850 13.46 -35.18 -18.37
C SER A 850 12.56 -35.11 -19.60
N LEU A 851 11.26 -34.83 -19.40
CA LEU A 851 10.30 -34.60 -20.49
C LEU A 851 10.75 -33.50 -21.45
N LEU A 852 11.19 -32.36 -20.91
CA LEU A 852 11.60 -31.20 -21.71
C LEU A 852 12.95 -31.42 -22.41
N GLU A 853 13.85 -32.20 -21.82
CA GLU A 853 15.13 -32.58 -22.45
C GLU A 853 14.92 -33.50 -23.66
N THR A 854 14.00 -34.48 -23.54
CA THR A 854 13.71 -35.46 -24.60
C THR A 854 13.01 -34.81 -25.80
N ALA A 855 12.24 -33.74 -25.56
CA ALA A 855 11.51 -32.99 -26.59
C ALA A 855 12.42 -32.10 -27.47
N CYS A 856 13.67 -31.84 -27.06
CA CYS A 856 14.64 -31.03 -27.82
C CYS A 856 15.36 -31.78 -28.95
N THR A 857 15.04 -33.06 -29.19
CA THR A 857 15.57 -33.85 -30.31
C THR A 857 14.58 -33.82 -31.50
N PRO A 858 15.01 -33.64 -32.76
CA PRO A 858 14.07 -33.46 -33.89
C PRO A 858 13.19 -34.70 -34.06
N MET A 859 11.86 -34.50 -34.19
CA MET A 859 10.88 -35.56 -34.39
C MET A 859 11.20 -36.44 -35.61
N GLY A 860 11.57 -37.69 -35.34
CA GLY A 860 11.71 -38.76 -36.33
C GLY A 860 11.24 -40.08 -35.73
N CYS A 861 10.14 -40.60 -36.29
CA CYS A 861 9.61 -41.96 -36.15
C CYS A 861 9.02 -42.36 -34.79
N PHE A 862 7.69 -42.52 -34.76
CA PHE A 862 7.03 -43.46 -33.85
C PHE A 862 7.61 -44.87 -34.09
N PRO A 863 7.98 -45.64 -33.05
CA PRO A 863 8.26 -47.05 -33.22
C PRO A 863 6.93 -47.80 -33.46
N THR A 864 6.84 -48.48 -34.59
CA THR A 864 5.82 -49.49 -34.85
C THR A 864 5.88 -50.61 -33.80
N PRO A 865 4.76 -51.29 -33.47
CA PRO A 865 4.76 -52.36 -32.49
C PRO A 865 5.62 -53.52 -33.00
N ALA A 866 6.62 -53.92 -32.20
CA ALA A 866 7.48 -55.05 -32.50
C ALA A 866 6.70 -56.37 -32.52
N ASP A 867 7.13 -57.25 -33.42
CA ASP A 867 6.66 -58.61 -33.62
C ASP A 867 6.43 -59.37 -32.31
N SER A 868 5.19 -59.79 -32.09
CA SER A 868 4.88 -60.88 -31.17
C SER A 868 5.25 -62.21 -31.85
N GLU A 869 6.44 -62.74 -31.56
CA GLU A 869 6.68 -64.18 -31.69
C GLU A 869 6.20 -64.94 -30.43
N PRO A 870 5.81 -66.22 -30.59
CA PRO A 870 4.71 -66.80 -29.85
C PRO A 870 5.10 -67.37 -28.49
N LEU A 871 4.13 -67.42 -27.58
CA LEU A 871 4.17 -68.23 -26.36
C LEU A 871 4.42 -69.70 -26.71
N GLY A 872 5.67 -70.12 -26.59
CA GLY A 872 6.10 -71.51 -26.61
C GLY A 872 5.68 -72.25 -25.34
N VAL A 873 5.00 -73.36 -25.58
CA VAL A 873 4.42 -74.32 -24.65
C VAL A 873 5.48 -74.96 -23.74
N ARG A 874 5.08 -75.22 -22.48
CA ARG A 874 5.77 -76.08 -21.52
C ARG A 874 6.11 -77.45 -22.11
N SER A 875 7.37 -77.89 -21.96
CA SER A 875 7.68 -79.26 -21.51
C SER A 875 9.15 -79.38 -21.14
N GLY A 876 9.39 -79.96 -19.96
CA GLY A 876 10.71 -80.29 -19.47
C GLY A 876 11.38 -81.42 -20.25
N ARG A 877 12.69 -81.51 -19.99
CA ARG A 877 13.65 -82.53 -20.41
C ARG A 877 13.13 -83.97 -20.30
N GLU A 878 13.47 -84.76 -21.32
CA GLU A 878 14.10 -86.10 -21.37
C GLU A 878 13.92 -86.55 -22.85
N ASP A 879 14.94 -86.87 -23.63
CA ASP A 879 15.96 -87.87 -23.39
C ASP A 879 17.25 -87.64 -24.20
N SER A 880 18.27 -88.31 -23.69
CA SER A 880 19.58 -88.70 -24.21
C SER A 880 19.83 -88.81 -25.73
N ASP A 881 21.11 -88.59 -26.04
CA ASP A 881 21.97 -89.27 -27.03
C ASP A 881 22.19 -88.69 -28.43
N GLY A 882 23.49 -88.62 -28.75
CA GLY A 882 24.02 -88.85 -30.10
C GLY A 882 24.30 -87.58 -30.91
N VAL A 883 25.52 -87.02 -30.87
CA VAL A 883 26.61 -87.34 -31.82
C VAL A 883 26.13 -87.10 -33.26
N GLN A 884 26.51 -86.02 -33.94
CA GLN A 884 27.88 -85.67 -34.34
C GLN A 884 27.98 -84.22 -34.80
#